data_AF-A0A961T5T2-F1
#
_entry.id   AF-A0A961T5T2-F1
#
_cell.length_a   1.000
_cell.length_b   1.000
_cell.length_c   1.000
_cell.angle_alpha   90.00
_cell.angle_beta   90.00
_cell.angle_gamma   90.00
#
_symmetry.space_group_name_H-M   'P 1'
#
loop_
_entity.id
_entity.type
_entity.pdbx_description
1 polymer ?
#
loop_
_entity_poly.entity_id
_entity_poly.type
_entity_poly.pdbx_seq_one_letter_code
_entity_poly.pdbx_strand_id
1 'polypeptide(L)'
;GPVARGGLRWSDRAQDYRTEVLGLVKAQQVKNAVIVPVGAKGGFYPKQLPVGGSRDEVFNAGRSAYINFISSLLSVTDNLDGDKVVPPGDIVRHDGDDPYFVVAADKGTATFSDTANGISQANDFWLDDAFASGGSAGYDHKKMGITARGAWEAVKRHFREMNRDIQTEPFTVVGVGDMSGDVFGNGMLLSEKTKVIAAFDHRDIFIDPDPDPATSFAERKRLFEMARSSWQDYDKKKLSKGGIIVSRSQKSIELGKAAADAIGLAKTTASPVEIMNAILKAEADLMWFGGIGTYVRASSESNQDVGDRANDAIRVTAKQVRAKVVGEGANLGFTQKARIEYGLHGGRCNSDAIDNSAGVNSSDVEVNIKIALAAAMRADKLERPARNKLLAAMTDEVAALVLANNYQQTLALSLASRRGVADIGQQARLMASLESRGLLDREVEDLPGAEALAERQSLGEPLTRAELGVLLAYAKIVLFDDILASPVPDDPHFESDLVGYFPEKMSKKYEGEIRSHRLRREIIATELGNDTVNRGGPTFISRLQDLTGRAAPEVVAAFAVVRDGFELPQVYRAIDVLDTRIDGDAQLGLYQQVGRLVHAATAWFLKYEDNSQPIGARVATLREARAALEPVMGSKLPEYMRQRLADRERGFAEAGAPEDLARKLALLGIGELVPDIALVANRAKVQLAAAADAFFEVTETFRIGRVEDAARTIQPADYYDGLALARASDMIATARRGIAVTALRGGAKDGTPVATWINAGGERVARARERLLALTESGDITVSRLSVAAGLMADLAEQ
;
A
#
# COMPACT_ATOMS: atom_id res chain seq x y z
N GLY A 1 15.78 14.66 -3.59
CA GLY A 1 15.41 14.62 -5.02
C GLY A 1 14.89 15.98 -5.43
N PRO A 2 14.79 16.26 -6.75
CA PRO A 2 14.37 17.56 -7.30
C PRO A 2 12.89 17.89 -7.07
N VAL A 3 12.05 16.89 -6.77
CA VAL A 3 10.64 17.08 -6.38
C VAL A 3 10.49 16.57 -4.96
N ALA A 4 10.62 17.47 -3.98
CA ALA A 4 10.61 17.12 -2.57
C ALA A 4 9.60 17.96 -1.79
N ARG A 5 9.10 17.39 -0.69
CA ARG A 5 8.14 18.07 0.18
C ARG A 5 8.40 17.73 1.64
N GLY A 6 8.31 18.76 2.49
CA GLY A 6 8.56 18.59 3.91
C GLY A 6 7.78 19.53 4.82
N GLY A 7 7.38 18.98 5.97
CA GLY A 7 6.85 19.78 7.07
C GLY A 7 7.93 20.69 7.66
N LEU A 8 7.57 21.93 8.02
CA LEU A 8 8.46 22.88 8.68
C LEU A 8 8.17 22.95 10.17
N ARG A 9 9.10 22.47 11.01
CA ARG A 9 8.96 22.47 12.47
C ARG A 9 9.46 23.77 13.10
N TRP A 10 8.61 24.39 13.92
CA TRP A 10 9.10 25.34 14.92
C TRP A 10 9.65 24.52 16.08
N SER A 11 10.98 24.46 16.19
CA SER A 11 11.66 23.72 17.24
C SER A 11 11.84 24.57 18.50
N ASP A 12 11.65 23.94 19.66
CA ASP A 12 12.02 24.45 20.98
C ASP A 12 13.42 23.99 21.41
N ARG A 13 14.10 23.20 20.57
CA ARG A 13 15.37 22.54 20.85
C ARG A 13 16.59 23.31 20.33
N ALA A 14 16.99 24.36 21.04
CA ALA A 14 18.08 25.24 20.62
C ALA A 14 19.40 24.51 20.27
N GLN A 15 19.74 23.45 21.00
CA GLN A 15 21.04 22.76 20.90
C GLN A 15 21.07 21.66 19.84
N ASP A 16 19.94 21.01 19.55
CA ASP A 16 19.90 19.80 18.72
C ASP A 16 18.72 19.74 17.73
N TYR A 17 18.09 20.88 17.41
CA TYR A 17 17.06 20.95 16.36
C TYR A 17 17.52 20.40 15.00
N ARG A 18 18.83 20.44 14.68
CA ARG A 18 19.35 19.85 13.44
C ARG A 18 19.21 18.33 13.44
N THR A 19 19.57 17.68 14.55
CA THR A 19 19.40 16.24 14.74
C THR A 19 17.92 15.87 14.76
N GLU A 20 17.08 16.70 15.37
CA GLU A 20 15.62 16.55 15.33
C GLU A 20 15.10 16.56 13.88
N VAL A 21 15.46 17.58 13.08
CA VAL A 21 15.04 17.69 11.68
C VAL A 21 15.52 16.50 10.87
N LEU A 22 16.78 16.06 11.03
CA LEU A 22 17.32 14.90 10.34
C LEU A 22 16.55 13.61 10.66
N GLY A 23 16.21 13.38 11.94
CA GLY A 23 15.39 12.23 12.33
C GLY A 23 13.99 12.24 11.69
N LEU A 24 13.38 13.42 11.58
CA LEU A 24 12.08 13.58 10.93
C LEU A 24 12.13 13.38 9.40
N VAL A 25 13.25 13.70 8.74
CA VAL A 25 13.43 13.42 7.30
C VAL A 25 13.30 11.91 7.05
N LYS A 26 13.96 11.08 7.87
CA LYS A 26 13.95 9.62 7.72
C LYS A 26 12.53 9.05 7.79
N ALA A 27 11.79 9.41 8.84
CA ALA A 27 10.39 8.99 8.98
C ALA A 27 9.49 9.47 7.83
N GLN A 28 9.80 10.63 7.23
CA GLN A 28 9.04 11.19 6.12
C GLN A 28 9.25 10.40 4.81
N GLN A 29 10.41 9.78 4.61
CA GLN A 29 10.70 9.01 3.39
C GLN A 29 9.73 7.84 3.22
N VAL A 30 9.59 7.00 4.25
CA VAL A 30 8.66 5.86 4.25
C VAL A 30 7.21 6.32 4.08
N LYS A 31 6.81 7.40 4.75
CA LYS A 31 5.45 7.96 4.66
C LYS A 31 5.10 8.53 3.28
N ASN A 32 6.10 9.06 2.56
CA ASN A 32 5.92 9.64 1.23
C ASN A 32 5.98 8.58 0.11
N ALA A 33 6.17 7.30 0.41
CA ALA A 33 6.25 6.24 -0.59
C ALA A 33 5.01 6.10 -1.49
N VAL A 34 3.91 6.79 -1.16
CA VAL A 34 2.61 6.72 -1.87
C VAL A 34 2.29 7.98 -2.67
N ILE A 35 3.14 8.99 -2.64
CA ILE A 35 2.92 10.29 -3.27
C ILE A 35 4.08 10.67 -4.20
N VAL A 36 3.86 11.69 -5.02
CA VAL A 36 4.86 12.20 -5.97
C VAL A 36 6.14 12.73 -5.30
N PRO A 37 6.09 13.66 -4.34
CA PRO A 37 7.30 14.25 -3.80
C PRO A 37 8.01 13.36 -2.79
N VAL A 38 9.33 13.24 -2.93
CA VAL A 38 10.16 12.52 -1.96
C VAL A 38 10.16 13.23 -0.60
N GLY A 39 10.42 12.47 0.46
CA GLY A 39 10.43 12.97 1.84
C GLY A 39 11.53 14.00 2.09
N ALA A 40 11.13 15.19 2.54
CA ALA A 40 12.01 16.23 3.06
C ALA A 40 11.51 16.76 4.41
N LYS A 41 12.34 17.57 5.07
CA LYS A 41 11.97 18.28 6.31
C LYS A 41 12.76 19.55 6.46
N GLY A 42 12.14 20.54 7.09
CA GLY A 42 12.84 21.73 7.55
C GLY A 42 12.46 22.06 8.98
N GLY A 43 13.21 22.96 9.59
CA GLY A 43 12.90 23.48 10.91
C GLY A 43 13.63 24.77 11.21
N PHE A 44 13.03 25.58 12.08
CA PHE A 44 13.59 26.85 12.50
C PHE A 44 13.47 26.99 14.03
N TYR A 45 14.41 27.76 14.60
CA TYR A 45 14.45 28.11 16.01
C TYR A 45 14.45 29.64 16.14
N PRO A 46 13.35 30.26 16.61
CA PRO A 46 13.30 31.69 16.85
C PRO A 46 14.20 32.09 18.03
N LYS A 47 15.27 32.84 17.77
CA LYS A 47 16.26 33.24 18.78
C LYS A 47 15.80 34.40 19.69
N GLN A 48 14.79 35.16 19.27
CA GLN A 48 14.36 36.41 19.92
C GLN A 48 12.89 36.34 20.37
N LEU A 49 12.48 35.21 20.97
CA LEU A 49 11.14 35.13 21.56
C LEU A 49 11.05 36.04 22.79
N PRO A 50 9.91 36.72 23.00
CA PRO A 50 9.73 37.63 24.14
C PRO A 50 9.74 36.85 25.45
N VAL A 51 10.73 37.12 26.30
CA VAL A 51 10.86 36.51 27.63
C VAL A 51 9.76 37.07 28.55
N GLY A 52 8.92 36.20 29.11
CA GLY A 52 7.79 36.61 29.96
C GLY A 52 6.60 37.21 29.19
N GLY A 53 6.63 37.16 27.84
CA GLY A 53 5.51 37.60 27.01
C GLY A 53 4.29 36.69 27.13
N SER A 54 3.13 37.25 26.81
CA SER A 54 1.89 36.51 26.64
C SER A 54 2.01 35.45 25.54
N ARG A 55 1.12 34.44 25.56
CA ARG A 55 1.07 33.40 24.53
C ARG A 55 0.96 33.97 23.12
N ASP A 56 0.19 35.04 22.95
CA ASP A 56 -0.03 35.68 21.65
C ASP A 56 1.22 36.43 21.16
N GLU A 57 1.96 37.09 22.07
CA GLU A 57 3.23 37.75 21.73
C GLU A 57 4.29 36.74 21.29
N VAL A 58 4.41 35.62 22.01
CA VAL A 58 5.33 34.52 21.64
C VAL A 58 4.94 33.93 20.29
N PHE A 59 3.64 33.67 20.07
CA PHE A 59 3.13 33.14 18.81
C PHE A 59 3.40 34.08 17.63
N ASN A 60 3.15 35.38 17.80
CA ASN A 60 3.39 36.38 16.76
C ASN A 60 4.88 36.52 16.44
N ALA A 61 5.77 36.52 17.46
CA ALA A 61 7.21 36.52 17.23
C ALA A 61 7.69 35.28 16.46
N GLY A 62 7.15 34.11 16.79
CA GLY A 62 7.40 32.88 16.03
C GLY A 62 6.89 32.94 14.59
N ARG A 63 5.71 33.52 14.37
CA ARG A 63 5.15 33.77 13.03
C ARG A 63 6.03 34.73 12.23
N SER A 64 6.54 35.80 12.83
CA SER A 64 7.49 36.72 12.18
C SER A 64 8.80 36.01 11.80
N ALA A 65 9.34 35.17 12.68
CA ALA A 65 10.50 34.35 12.36
C ALA A 65 10.24 33.38 11.20
N TYR A 66 9.05 32.77 11.15
CA TYR A 66 8.62 31.92 10.04
C TYR A 66 8.55 32.69 8.72
N ILE A 67 7.96 33.90 8.72
CA ILE A 67 7.88 34.76 7.52
C ILE A 67 9.28 35.02 6.98
N ASN A 68 10.21 35.47 7.84
CA ASN A 68 11.59 35.74 7.43
C ASN A 68 12.28 34.47 6.90
N PHE A 69 12.05 33.32 7.55
CA PHE A 69 12.63 32.05 7.13
C PHE A 69 12.15 31.62 5.74
N ILE A 70 10.84 31.65 5.48
CA ILE A 70 10.27 31.30 4.16
C ILE A 70 10.75 32.27 3.08
N SER A 71 10.69 33.59 3.33
CA SER A 71 11.16 34.58 2.36
C SER A 71 12.65 34.38 2.03
N SER A 72 13.47 34.02 3.03
CA SER A 72 14.89 33.73 2.81
C SER A 72 15.08 32.48 1.95
N LEU A 73 14.30 31.43 2.18
CA LEU A 73 14.37 30.21 1.36
C LEU A 73 13.96 30.50 -0.10
N LEU A 74 12.86 31.21 -0.33
CA LEU A 74 12.44 31.58 -1.69
C LEU A 74 13.48 32.47 -2.39
N SER A 75 14.21 33.31 -1.66
CA SER A 75 15.27 34.14 -2.26
C SER A 75 16.45 33.34 -2.82
N VAL A 76 16.57 32.06 -2.46
CA VAL A 76 17.62 31.15 -2.95
C VAL A 76 17.10 29.96 -3.75
N THR A 77 15.80 29.91 -4.03
CA THR A 77 15.14 28.85 -4.83
C THR A 77 14.92 29.33 -6.26
N ASP A 78 15.12 28.46 -7.25
CA ASP A 78 14.82 28.81 -8.64
C ASP A 78 13.30 29.05 -8.83
N ASN A 79 12.90 29.96 -9.71
CA ASN A 79 11.50 30.23 -10.04
C ASN A 79 11.19 29.81 -11.49
N LEU A 80 9.93 29.93 -11.93
CA LEU A 80 9.52 29.69 -13.32
C LEU A 80 8.94 30.94 -13.97
N ASP A 81 9.38 31.20 -15.20
CA ASP A 81 8.73 32.10 -16.16
C ASP A 81 8.18 31.26 -17.32
N GLY A 82 6.87 30.98 -17.29
CA GLY A 82 6.27 29.95 -18.13
C GLY A 82 6.89 28.57 -17.84
N ASP A 83 7.52 27.97 -18.84
CA ASP A 83 8.22 26.69 -18.70
C ASP A 83 9.71 26.83 -18.38
N LYS A 84 10.25 28.06 -18.47
CA LYS A 84 11.68 28.33 -18.30
C LYS A 84 12.03 28.50 -16.82
N VAL A 85 13.08 27.79 -16.38
CA VAL A 85 13.66 27.97 -15.04
C VAL A 85 14.45 29.28 -14.98
N VAL A 86 14.18 30.06 -13.93
CA VAL A 86 14.81 31.36 -13.66
C VAL A 86 15.51 31.28 -12.29
N PRO A 87 16.83 31.13 -12.24
CA PRO A 87 17.55 31.12 -10.98
C PRO A 87 17.61 32.51 -10.34
N PRO A 88 17.75 32.63 -9.00
CA PRO A 88 17.94 33.92 -8.36
C PRO A 88 19.24 34.60 -8.79
N GLY A 89 19.22 35.93 -8.85
CA GLY A 89 20.42 36.73 -9.11
C GLY A 89 21.43 36.64 -7.96
N ASP A 90 22.71 36.87 -8.27
CA ASP A 90 23.81 36.96 -7.30
C ASP A 90 24.06 35.69 -6.44
N ILE A 91 23.61 34.52 -6.91
CA ILE A 91 23.84 33.22 -6.26
C ILE A 91 24.80 32.35 -7.09
N VAL A 92 25.81 31.80 -6.43
CA VAL A 92 26.64 30.73 -7.00
C VAL A 92 25.90 29.40 -6.83
N ARG A 93 25.47 28.83 -7.95
CA ARG A 93 24.75 27.56 -7.99
C ARG A 93 25.75 26.40 -8.02
N HIS A 94 25.66 25.52 -7.02
CA HIS A 94 26.44 24.28 -6.97
C HIS A 94 25.65 23.08 -7.50
N ASP A 95 24.32 23.18 -7.48
CA ASP A 95 23.38 22.14 -7.90
C ASP A 95 22.72 22.50 -9.25
N GLY A 96 21.88 21.60 -9.76
CA GLY A 96 21.08 21.83 -10.97
C GLY A 96 19.85 22.71 -10.73
N ASP A 97 18.94 22.73 -11.70
CA ASP A 97 17.67 23.45 -11.60
C ASP A 97 16.78 22.87 -10.49
N ASP A 98 16.33 23.72 -9.56
CA ASP A 98 15.49 23.35 -8.41
C ASP A 98 14.30 24.32 -8.24
N PRO A 99 13.35 24.35 -9.20
CA PRO A 99 12.19 25.24 -9.09
C PRO A 99 11.09 24.69 -8.18
N TYR A 100 11.11 23.41 -7.80
CA TYR A 100 10.01 22.79 -7.06
C TYR A 100 10.29 22.82 -5.55
N PHE A 101 9.70 23.80 -4.87
CA PHE A 101 9.79 23.93 -3.42
C PHE A 101 8.40 23.99 -2.80
N VAL A 102 7.96 22.89 -2.15
CA VAL A 102 6.66 22.80 -1.47
C VAL A 102 6.84 22.55 0.02
N VAL A 103 6.18 23.37 0.84
CA VAL A 103 6.24 23.27 2.30
C VAL A 103 4.94 22.71 2.87
N ALA A 104 5.02 22.06 4.02
CA ALA A 104 3.86 21.61 4.77
C ALA A 104 3.93 22.07 6.23
N ALA A 105 2.79 22.03 6.91
CA ALA A 105 2.72 22.27 8.33
C ALA A 105 3.35 21.13 9.14
N ASP A 106 3.90 21.47 10.31
CA ASP A 106 4.38 20.55 11.35
C ASP A 106 4.07 21.15 12.74
N LYS A 107 4.65 20.57 13.80
CA LYS A 107 4.57 21.09 15.17
C LYS A 107 4.98 22.56 15.20
N GLY A 108 4.08 23.39 15.74
CA GLY A 108 4.24 24.83 15.89
C GLY A 108 3.93 25.67 14.64
N THR A 109 3.63 25.06 13.49
CA THR A 109 3.31 25.76 12.23
C THR A 109 1.97 25.33 11.63
N ALA A 110 1.13 24.61 12.37
CA ALA A 110 -0.16 24.07 11.94
C ALA A 110 -1.10 25.08 11.24
N THR A 111 -1.04 26.36 11.62
CA THR A 111 -1.90 27.43 11.08
C THR A 111 -1.20 28.33 10.06
N PHE A 112 -0.01 27.96 9.59
CA PHE A 112 0.84 28.85 8.79
C PHE A 112 0.71 28.66 7.27
N SER A 113 -0.07 27.69 6.76
CA SER A 113 -0.19 27.45 5.30
C SER A 113 -0.62 28.69 4.51
N ASP A 114 -1.64 29.43 4.97
CA ASP A 114 -2.05 30.70 4.32
C ASP A 114 -0.95 31.77 4.38
N THR A 115 -0.12 31.73 5.42
CA THR A 115 1.01 32.66 5.56
C THR A 115 2.09 32.32 4.53
N ALA A 116 2.41 31.04 4.38
CA ALA A 116 3.36 30.55 3.38
C ALA A 116 2.89 30.89 1.95
N ASN A 117 1.62 30.62 1.64
CA ASN A 117 1.03 30.93 0.33
C ASN A 117 1.01 32.43 0.05
N GLY A 118 0.72 33.27 1.04
CA GLY A 118 0.82 34.73 0.88
C GLY A 118 2.24 35.21 0.60
N ILE A 119 3.26 34.57 1.18
CA ILE A 119 4.67 34.90 0.88
C ILE A 119 5.04 34.45 -0.53
N SER A 120 4.65 33.24 -0.94
CA SER A 120 4.82 32.73 -2.31
C SER A 120 4.26 33.72 -3.35
N GLN A 121 3.02 34.17 -3.13
CA GLN A 121 2.35 35.18 -3.96
C GLN A 121 3.08 36.52 -3.98
N ALA A 122 3.53 37.01 -2.83
CA ALA A 122 4.24 38.29 -2.74
C ALA A 122 5.62 38.29 -3.43
N ASN A 123 6.18 37.11 -3.71
CA ASN A 123 7.45 36.94 -4.41
C ASN A 123 7.25 36.45 -5.86
N ASP A 124 6.03 36.47 -6.38
CA ASP A 124 5.67 35.96 -7.71
C ASP A 124 6.20 34.53 -7.96
N PHE A 125 6.22 33.70 -6.92
CA PHE A 125 6.68 32.33 -7.02
C PHE A 125 5.64 31.47 -7.74
N TRP A 126 6.07 30.68 -8.72
CA TRP A 126 5.19 30.02 -9.69
C TRP A 126 4.16 29.05 -9.08
N LEU A 127 4.44 28.49 -7.90
CA LEU A 127 3.52 27.61 -7.19
C LEU A 127 2.35 28.37 -6.55
N ASP A 128 2.43 29.70 -6.40
CA ASP A 128 1.33 30.54 -5.91
C ASP A 128 0.76 29.94 -4.59
N ASP A 129 -0.54 29.60 -4.54
CA ASP A 129 -1.21 29.01 -3.39
C ASP A 129 -1.18 27.47 -3.35
N ALA A 130 -0.40 26.84 -4.25
CA ALA A 130 0.01 25.44 -4.18
C ALA A 130 1.32 25.26 -3.39
N PHE A 131 2.01 26.35 -3.02
CA PHE A 131 3.27 26.33 -2.28
C PHE A 131 3.15 25.62 -0.92
N ALA A 132 2.01 25.80 -0.24
CA ALA A 132 1.64 25.10 0.98
C ALA A 132 0.21 24.57 0.89
N SER A 133 0.04 23.27 1.14
CA SER A 133 -1.27 22.61 1.16
C SER A 133 -2.04 22.86 2.47
N GLY A 134 -3.36 22.64 2.45
CA GLY A 134 -4.21 22.75 3.64
C GLY A 134 -4.45 24.19 4.12
N GLY A 135 -4.25 25.18 3.25
CA GLY A 135 -4.68 26.57 3.49
C GLY A 135 -6.19 26.76 3.32
N SER A 136 -6.66 27.98 3.52
CA SER A 136 -8.07 28.40 3.40
C SER A 136 -8.75 28.09 2.06
N ALA A 137 -7.97 28.00 0.97
CA ALA A 137 -8.43 27.63 -0.37
C ALA A 137 -8.15 26.16 -0.74
N GLY A 138 -7.70 25.33 0.22
CA GLY A 138 -7.37 23.92 0.05
C GLY A 138 -8.38 22.97 0.70
N TYR A 139 -7.97 21.70 0.88
CA TYR A 139 -8.78 20.71 1.58
C TYR A 139 -8.48 20.77 3.09
N ASP A 140 -9.49 21.10 3.89
CA ASP A 140 -9.37 21.06 5.35
C ASP A 140 -9.38 19.60 5.82
N HIS A 141 -8.22 19.10 6.24
CA HIS A 141 -8.04 17.72 6.67
C HIS A 141 -8.90 17.34 7.87
N LYS A 142 -9.18 18.28 8.78
CA LYS A 142 -10.01 18.03 9.97
C LYS A 142 -11.48 17.96 9.59
N LYS A 143 -11.96 18.88 8.75
CA LYS A 143 -13.33 18.86 8.23
C LYS A 143 -13.60 17.64 7.36
N MET A 144 -12.61 17.26 6.54
CA MET A 144 -12.67 16.07 5.69
C MET A 144 -12.48 14.76 6.48
N GLY A 145 -11.84 14.85 7.65
CA GLY A 145 -11.46 13.73 8.51
C GLY A 145 -10.49 12.75 7.85
N ILE A 146 -9.74 13.18 6.83
CA ILE A 146 -9.09 12.28 5.86
C ILE A 146 -8.02 11.40 6.50
N THR A 147 -7.25 11.94 7.44
CA THR A 147 -6.23 11.18 8.19
C THR A 147 -6.86 10.07 9.02
N ALA A 148 -7.94 10.38 9.75
CA ALA A 148 -8.65 9.39 10.56
C ALA A 148 -9.35 8.35 9.69
N ARG A 149 -9.97 8.76 8.57
CA ARG A 149 -10.60 7.87 7.60
C ARG A 149 -9.59 6.91 6.98
N GLY A 150 -8.39 7.38 6.63
CA GLY A 150 -7.30 6.54 6.12
C GLY A 150 -6.88 5.46 7.11
N ALA A 151 -6.63 5.84 8.37
CA ALA A 151 -6.28 4.90 9.42
C ALA A 151 -7.43 3.93 9.72
N TRP A 152 -8.68 4.39 9.57
CA TRP A 152 -9.85 3.53 9.72
C TRP A 152 -9.99 2.47 8.63
N GLU A 153 -9.50 2.71 7.40
CA GLU A 153 -9.45 1.66 6.36
C GLU A 153 -8.55 0.49 6.81
N ALA A 154 -7.42 0.80 7.46
CA ALA A 154 -6.55 -0.22 8.03
C ALA A 154 -7.20 -0.97 9.19
N VAL A 155 -7.87 -0.24 10.11
CA VAL A 155 -8.64 -0.84 11.21
C VAL A 155 -9.73 -1.77 10.67
N LYS A 156 -10.53 -1.33 9.69
CA LYS A 156 -11.56 -2.17 9.05
C LYS A 156 -10.95 -3.45 8.45
N ARG A 157 -9.78 -3.37 7.81
CA ARG A 157 -9.07 -4.56 7.27
C ARG A 157 -8.72 -5.54 8.38
N HIS A 158 -8.15 -5.09 9.49
CA HIS A 158 -7.80 -5.98 10.60
C HIS A 158 -9.02 -6.71 11.18
N PHE A 159 -10.14 -6.01 11.38
CA PHE A 159 -11.37 -6.62 11.91
C PHE A 159 -12.07 -7.53 10.90
N ARG A 160 -12.08 -7.18 9.61
CA ARG A 160 -12.61 -8.05 8.55
C ARG A 160 -11.86 -9.38 8.46
N GLU A 161 -10.54 -9.37 8.64
CA GLU A 161 -9.72 -10.59 8.72
C GLU A 161 -9.95 -11.41 9.99
N MET A 162 -10.74 -10.88 10.93
CA MET A 162 -11.24 -11.58 12.12
C MET A 162 -12.73 -11.88 12.01
N ASN A 163 -13.33 -11.75 10.82
CA ASN A 163 -14.74 -11.96 10.55
C ASN A 163 -15.67 -11.10 11.42
N ARG A 164 -15.30 -9.83 11.64
CA ARG A 164 -16.09 -8.89 12.44
C ARG A 164 -16.30 -7.58 11.71
N ASP A 165 -17.53 -7.11 11.65
CA ASP A 165 -17.87 -5.83 11.04
C ASP A 165 -18.11 -4.74 12.09
N ILE A 166 -17.06 -3.95 12.34
CA ILE A 166 -17.10 -2.83 13.29
C ILE A 166 -17.98 -1.64 12.83
N GLN A 167 -18.59 -1.71 11.65
CA GLN A 167 -19.59 -0.72 11.20
C GLN A 167 -21.01 -1.11 11.65
N THR A 168 -21.26 -2.40 11.91
CA THR A 168 -22.59 -2.91 12.26
C THR A 168 -22.65 -3.57 13.64
N GLU A 169 -21.52 -4.06 14.16
CA GLU A 169 -21.40 -4.72 15.46
C GLU A 169 -20.70 -3.83 16.52
N PRO A 170 -21.20 -3.78 17.77
CA PRO A 170 -20.51 -3.10 18.88
C PRO A 170 -19.11 -3.63 19.16
N PHE A 171 -18.17 -2.74 19.47
CA PHE A 171 -16.78 -3.07 19.83
C PHE A 171 -16.19 -2.07 20.82
N THR A 172 -15.28 -2.53 21.69
CA THR A 172 -14.67 -1.69 22.73
C THR A 172 -13.42 -0.98 22.25
N VAL A 173 -13.25 0.27 22.69
CA VAL A 173 -12.10 1.11 22.34
C VAL A 173 -11.46 1.71 23.58
N VAL A 174 -10.15 1.59 23.67
CA VAL A 174 -9.32 2.51 24.47
C VAL A 174 -8.51 3.42 23.56
N GLY A 175 -8.17 4.63 24.00
CA GLY A 175 -7.37 5.48 23.14
C GLY A 175 -6.69 6.67 23.79
N VAL A 176 -5.88 7.34 22.99
CA VAL A 176 -5.14 8.54 23.36
C VAL A 176 -5.64 9.71 22.52
N GLY A 177 -6.23 10.71 23.16
CA GLY A 177 -6.82 11.88 22.55
C GLY A 177 -8.16 12.28 23.18
N ASP A 178 -8.82 13.26 22.57
CA ASP A 178 -10.14 13.74 22.95
C ASP A 178 -10.99 14.13 21.73
N MET A 179 -12.29 14.36 21.94
CA MET A 179 -13.23 14.68 20.87
C MET A 179 -12.99 16.04 20.19
N SER A 180 -12.15 16.93 20.70
CA SER A 180 -11.78 18.18 20.02
C SER A 180 -10.63 17.97 19.00
N GLY A 181 -9.88 16.88 19.14
CA GLY A 181 -8.76 16.52 18.26
C GLY A 181 -9.23 16.11 16.87
N ASP A 182 -8.42 16.42 15.85
CA ASP A 182 -8.69 16.02 14.46
C ASP A 182 -8.81 14.50 14.33
N VAL A 183 -7.73 13.77 14.64
CA VAL A 183 -7.68 12.32 14.42
C VAL A 183 -8.57 11.56 15.41
N PHE A 184 -8.50 11.88 16.70
CA PHE A 184 -9.30 11.20 17.71
C PHE A 184 -10.80 11.46 17.52
N GLY A 185 -11.17 12.73 17.37
CA GLY A 185 -12.57 13.13 17.21
C GLY A 185 -13.21 12.55 15.95
N ASN A 186 -12.55 12.69 14.79
CA ASN A 186 -13.03 12.08 13.56
C ASN A 186 -13.09 10.55 13.68
N GLY A 187 -12.01 9.90 14.13
CA GLY A 187 -11.92 8.44 14.23
C GLY A 187 -13.02 7.83 15.10
N MET A 188 -13.30 8.44 16.25
CA MET A 188 -14.35 7.97 17.16
C MET A 188 -15.77 8.20 16.60
N LEU A 189 -15.94 8.97 15.52
CA LEU A 189 -17.22 9.18 14.85
C LEU A 189 -17.38 8.35 13.55
N LEU A 190 -16.40 7.53 13.18
CA LEU A 190 -16.47 6.67 11.98
C LEU A 190 -17.29 5.38 12.18
N SER A 191 -17.80 5.14 13.39
CA SER A 191 -18.77 4.08 13.66
C SER A 191 -19.67 4.41 14.85
N GLU A 192 -20.98 4.31 14.66
CA GLU A 192 -21.99 4.41 15.71
C GLU A 192 -21.92 3.24 16.71
N LYS A 193 -21.18 2.18 16.37
CA LYS A 193 -21.02 0.97 17.20
C LYS A 193 -19.84 1.04 18.17
N THR A 194 -19.09 2.13 18.13
CA THR A 194 -17.92 2.36 18.98
C THR A 194 -18.30 2.52 20.45
N LYS A 195 -17.77 1.65 21.32
CA LYS A 195 -17.85 1.77 22.78
C LYS A 195 -16.52 2.27 23.34
N VAL A 196 -16.35 3.59 23.50
CA VAL A 196 -15.14 4.16 24.11
C VAL A 196 -15.17 3.90 25.61
N ILE A 197 -14.40 2.90 26.07
CA ILE A 197 -14.42 2.51 27.49
C ILE A 197 -13.41 3.31 28.32
N ALA A 198 -12.33 3.79 27.71
CA ALA A 198 -11.41 4.72 28.35
C ALA A 198 -10.61 5.53 27.32
N ALA A 199 -10.28 6.76 27.66
CA ALA A 199 -9.37 7.59 26.89
C ALA A 199 -8.65 8.60 27.79
N PHE A 200 -7.53 9.14 27.31
CA PHE A 200 -6.89 10.28 27.96
C PHE A 200 -6.26 11.21 26.93
N ASP A 201 -6.28 12.51 27.20
CA ASP A 201 -5.54 13.53 26.46
C ASP A 201 -4.55 14.23 27.40
N HIS A 202 -3.92 15.32 26.99
CA HIS A 202 -3.01 16.10 27.84
C HIS A 202 -3.66 16.71 29.10
N ARG A 203 -5.00 16.75 29.20
CA ARG A 203 -5.74 17.43 30.28
C ARG A 203 -6.46 16.44 31.20
N ASP A 204 -7.17 15.48 30.61
CA ASP A 204 -8.22 14.71 31.26
C ASP A 204 -8.05 13.21 31.04
N ILE A 205 -8.66 12.44 31.94
CA ILE A 205 -8.87 10.99 31.83
C ILE A 205 -10.38 10.76 31.80
N PHE A 206 -10.84 10.04 30.79
CA PHE A 206 -12.21 9.60 30.57
C PHE A 206 -12.28 8.08 30.78
N ILE A 207 -13.23 7.60 31.59
CA ILE A 207 -13.53 6.17 31.74
C ILE A 207 -15.05 6.01 31.75
N ASP A 208 -15.56 5.16 30.87
CA ASP A 208 -16.96 4.77 30.81
C ASP A 208 -17.05 3.23 30.73
N PRO A 209 -17.40 2.52 31.82
CA PRO A 209 -17.28 1.06 31.88
C PRO A 209 -18.10 0.30 30.83
N ASP A 210 -19.31 0.78 30.53
CA ASP A 210 -20.25 0.12 29.63
C ASP A 210 -21.10 1.14 28.86
N PRO A 211 -20.50 1.95 27.98
CA PRO A 211 -21.22 3.00 27.26
C PRO A 211 -22.26 2.40 26.32
N ASP A 212 -23.48 2.94 26.35
CA ASP A 212 -24.45 2.67 25.30
C ASP A 212 -23.97 3.29 23.96
N PRO A 213 -23.84 2.51 22.86
CA PRO A 213 -23.27 3.03 21.62
C PRO A 213 -24.02 4.25 21.06
N ALA A 214 -25.35 4.22 21.05
CA ALA A 214 -26.16 5.29 20.47
C ALA A 214 -26.08 6.58 21.30
N THR A 215 -26.26 6.47 22.62
CA THR A 215 -26.23 7.60 23.55
C THR A 215 -24.84 8.23 23.60
N SER A 216 -23.79 7.42 23.70
CA SER A 216 -22.41 7.90 23.75
C SER A 216 -21.92 8.44 22.40
N PHE A 217 -22.38 7.90 21.26
CA PHE A 217 -22.09 8.47 19.95
C PHE A 217 -22.69 9.86 19.79
N ALA A 218 -23.97 10.03 20.13
CA ALA A 218 -24.64 11.33 20.05
C ALA A 218 -23.93 12.38 20.93
N GLU A 219 -23.44 11.99 22.10
CA GLU A 219 -22.70 12.88 22.98
C GLU A 219 -21.29 13.21 22.47
N ARG A 220 -20.54 12.20 21.98
CA ARG A 220 -19.24 12.41 21.34
C ARG A 220 -19.36 13.34 20.13
N LYS A 221 -20.41 13.19 19.32
CA LYS A 221 -20.70 14.07 18.18
C LYS A 221 -20.95 15.51 18.64
N ARG A 222 -21.78 15.71 19.67
CA ARG A 222 -22.03 17.03 20.26
C ARG A 222 -20.72 17.69 20.70
N LEU A 223 -19.83 16.95 21.36
CA LEU A 223 -18.53 17.48 21.79
C LEU A 223 -17.61 17.86 20.62
N PHE A 224 -17.61 17.06 19.55
CA PHE A 224 -16.81 17.32 18.36
C PHE A 224 -17.27 18.59 17.62
N GLU A 225 -18.57 18.86 17.60
CA GLU A 225 -19.17 20.02 16.93
C GLU A 225 -19.04 21.34 17.72
N MET A 226 -18.64 21.28 19.00
CA MET A 226 -18.38 22.47 19.80
C MET A 226 -17.11 23.20 19.32
N ALA A 227 -17.17 24.54 19.28
CA ALA A 227 -16.03 25.37 18.88
C ALA A 227 -14.77 25.15 19.76
N ARG A 228 -14.98 24.88 21.05
CA ARG A 228 -13.95 24.44 22.00
C ARG A 228 -14.57 23.41 22.92
N SER A 229 -13.90 22.27 23.09
CA SER A 229 -14.35 21.20 23.97
C SER A 229 -13.17 20.46 24.61
N SER A 230 -13.51 19.68 25.62
CA SER A 230 -12.66 18.77 26.38
C SER A 230 -13.51 17.60 26.86
N TRP A 231 -12.88 16.59 27.47
CA TRP A 231 -13.65 15.55 28.13
C TRP A 231 -14.53 16.10 29.26
N GLN A 232 -14.13 17.18 29.94
CA GLN A 232 -14.94 17.79 31.00
C GLN A 232 -16.29 18.33 30.52
N ASP A 233 -16.44 18.61 29.22
CA ASP A 233 -17.69 19.10 28.63
C ASP A 233 -18.70 17.97 28.36
N TYR A 234 -18.30 16.70 28.50
CA TYR A 234 -19.16 15.54 28.30
C TYR A 234 -20.28 15.54 29.35
N ASP A 235 -21.53 15.33 28.91
CA ASP A 235 -22.67 15.23 29.82
C ASP A 235 -22.55 13.96 30.67
N LYS A 236 -22.12 14.14 31.92
CA LYS A 236 -21.89 13.06 32.89
C LYS A 236 -23.15 12.22 33.17
N LYS A 237 -24.35 12.73 32.87
CA LYS A 237 -25.60 11.95 32.98
C LYS A 237 -25.71 10.85 31.92
N LYS A 238 -24.94 10.94 30.83
CA LYS A 238 -24.89 9.97 29.74
C LYS A 238 -23.79 8.92 29.91
N LEU A 239 -22.94 9.05 30.93
CA LEU A 239 -21.99 8.01 31.29
C LEU A 239 -22.74 6.79 31.84
N SER A 240 -22.23 5.60 31.57
CA SER A 240 -22.73 4.40 32.22
C SER A 240 -22.47 4.42 33.73
N LYS A 241 -23.09 3.50 34.46
CA LYS A 241 -22.94 3.41 35.91
C LYS A 241 -21.47 3.18 36.29
N GLY A 242 -20.90 4.13 37.03
CA GLY A 242 -19.51 4.09 37.48
C GLY A 242 -18.54 4.83 36.55
N GLY A 243 -19.01 5.40 35.43
CA GLY A 243 -18.20 6.26 34.57
C GLY A 243 -17.74 7.53 35.27
N ILE A 244 -16.58 8.03 34.88
CA ILE A 244 -15.92 9.18 35.51
C ILE A 244 -15.05 9.94 34.51
N ILE A 245 -14.96 11.26 34.72
CA ILE A 245 -14.09 12.15 33.97
C ILE A 245 -13.34 13.03 34.98
N VAL A 246 -12.00 12.98 34.94
CA VAL A 246 -11.12 13.61 35.94
C VAL A 246 -9.93 14.29 35.28
N SER A 247 -9.42 15.34 35.93
CA SER A 247 -8.21 16.02 35.49
C SER A 247 -6.97 15.19 35.80
N ARG A 248 -6.02 15.15 34.85
CA ARG A 248 -4.67 14.57 35.02
C ARG A 248 -3.83 15.31 36.07
N SER A 249 -4.21 16.52 36.46
CA SER A 249 -3.49 17.31 37.46
C SER A 249 -3.77 16.89 38.91
N GLN A 250 -4.74 15.99 39.14
CA GLN A 250 -5.04 15.50 40.48
C GLN A 250 -3.91 14.61 41.02
N LYS A 251 -3.67 14.65 42.33
CA LYS A 251 -2.64 13.80 42.96
C LYS A 251 -3.07 12.34 43.09
N SER A 252 -4.36 12.12 43.30
CA SER A 252 -4.98 10.81 43.52
C SER A 252 -6.43 10.87 43.08
N ILE A 253 -6.92 9.80 42.48
CA ILE A 253 -8.27 9.64 41.96
C ILE A 253 -8.88 8.38 42.58
N GLU A 254 -10.12 8.47 43.04
CA GLU A 254 -10.92 7.32 43.47
C GLU A 254 -11.88 6.92 42.36
N LEU A 255 -11.72 5.70 41.85
CA LEU A 255 -12.54 5.08 40.82
C LEU A 255 -13.59 4.17 41.47
N GLY A 256 -14.80 4.17 40.93
CA GLY A 256 -15.75 3.10 41.22
C GLY A 256 -15.22 1.75 40.75
N LYS A 257 -15.65 0.65 41.38
CA LYS A 257 -15.19 -0.70 41.05
C LYS A 257 -15.34 -1.04 39.56
N ALA A 258 -16.48 -0.66 38.94
CA ALA A 258 -16.71 -0.86 37.51
C ALA A 258 -15.71 -0.11 36.61
N ALA A 259 -15.31 1.12 36.97
CA ALA A 259 -14.31 1.89 36.22
C ALA A 259 -12.91 1.30 36.37
N ALA A 260 -12.54 0.83 37.57
CA ALA A 260 -11.28 0.14 37.79
C ALA A 260 -11.24 -1.18 36.98
N ASP A 261 -12.32 -1.95 36.99
CA ASP A 261 -12.42 -3.23 36.25
C ASP A 261 -12.35 -3.03 34.73
N ALA A 262 -13.01 -1.99 34.18
CA ALA A 262 -12.99 -1.69 32.75
C ALA A 262 -11.59 -1.45 32.18
N ILE A 263 -10.66 -0.94 33.00
CA ILE A 263 -9.26 -0.71 32.61
C ILE A 263 -8.29 -1.78 33.17
N GLY A 264 -8.81 -2.78 33.89
CA GLY A 264 -8.02 -3.84 34.53
C GLY A 264 -7.16 -3.37 35.71
N LEU A 265 -7.58 -2.34 36.45
CA LEU A 265 -6.90 -1.84 37.64
C LEU A 265 -7.41 -2.56 38.89
N ALA A 266 -6.52 -3.24 39.62
CA ALA A 266 -6.90 -4.03 40.80
C ALA A 266 -7.40 -3.21 41.99
N LYS A 267 -6.96 -1.95 42.09
CA LYS A 267 -7.29 -1.01 43.18
C LYS A 267 -8.23 0.09 42.68
N THR A 268 -8.96 0.71 43.60
CA THR A 268 -9.89 1.81 43.30
C THR A 268 -9.28 3.18 43.50
N THR A 269 -8.21 3.33 44.28
CA THR A 269 -7.51 4.61 44.47
C THR A 269 -6.14 4.57 43.80
N ALA A 270 -5.88 5.48 42.88
CA ALA A 270 -4.66 5.50 42.09
C ALA A 270 -4.29 6.93 41.63
N SER A 271 -3.01 7.13 41.30
CA SER A 271 -2.57 8.35 40.63
C SER A 271 -3.00 8.37 39.15
N PRO A 272 -3.09 9.55 38.51
CA PRO A 272 -3.36 9.65 37.06
C PRO A 272 -2.39 8.83 36.20
N VAL A 273 -1.11 8.76 36.61
CA VAL A 273 -0.07 7.98 35.91
C VAL A 273 -0.40 6.50 35.92
N GLU A 274 -0.79 5.95 37.07
CA GLU A 274 -1.18 4.54 37.19
C GLU A 274 -2.45 4.22 36.38
N ILE A 275 -3.40 5.15 36.33
CA ILE A 275 -4.64 5.00 35.56
C ILE A 275 -4.34 5.01 34.05
N MET A 276 -3.58 5.98 33.55
CA MET A 276 -3.20 6.02 32.12
C MET A 276 -2.38 4.79 31.72
N ASN A 277 -1.47 4.34 32.59
CA ASN A 277 -0.72 3.10 32.37
C ASN A 277 -1.64 1.88 32.31
N ALA A 278 -2.68 1.81 33.15
CA ALA A 278 -3.68 0.75 33.11
C ALA A 278 -4.54 0.81 31.84
N ILE A 279 -4.95 2.00 31.38
CA ILE A 279 -5.67 2.19 30.10
C ILE A 279 -4.86 1.64 28.92
N LEU A 280 -3.55 1.90 28.87
CA LEU A 280 -2.66 1.36 27.83
C LEU A 280 -2.49 -0.16 27.89
N LYS A 281 -2.90 -0.82 28.97
CA LYS A 281 -2.88 -2.28 29.12
C LYS A 281 -4.27 -2.89 29.03
N ALA A 282 -5.33 -2.09 28.99
CA ALA A 282 -6.70 -2.57 29.10
C ALA A 282 -7.03 -3.59 28.01
N GLU A 283 -7.91 -4.53 28.34
CA GLU A 283 -8.46 -5.44 27.36
C GLU A 283 -9.52 -4.69 26.54
N ALA A 284 -9.29 -4.60 25.24
CA ALA A 284 -10.17 -3.89 24.32
C ALA A 284 -10.11 -4.51 22.93
N ASP A 285 -11.14 -4.26 22.11
CA ASP A 285 -11.07 -4.67 20.71
C ASP A 285 -10.09 -3.79 19.93
N LEU A 286 -10.13 -2.48 20.15
CA LEU A 286 -9.29 -1.50 19.48
C LEU A 286 -8.55 -0.60 20.48
N MET A 287 -7.26 -0.38 20.24
CA MET A 287 -6.50 0.74 20.80
C MET A 287 -6.29 1.79 19.71
N TRP A 288 -6.80 3.00 19.93
CA TRP A 288 -6.75 4.09 18.95
C TRP A 288 -5.83 5.22 19.41
N PHE A 289 -4.80 5.51 18.60
CA PHE A 289 -3.94 6.67 18.82
C PHE A 289 -4.41 7.83 17.95
N GLY A 290 -5.04 8.83 18.57
CA GLY A 290 -5.38 10.11 17.95
C GLY A 290 -4.53 11.29 18.45
N GLY A 291 -3.67 11.06 19.44
CA GLY A 291 -2.69 12.01 19.96
C GLY A 291 -1.24 11.55 19.69
N ILE A 292 -0.34 12.52 19.51
CA ILE A 292 1.09 12.25 19.25
C ILE A 292 1.81 11.92 20.55
N GLY A 293 2.63 10.87 20.53
CA GLY A 293 3.50 10.47 21.63
C GLY A 293 3.83 8.98 21.56
N THR A 294 4.95 8.57 22.14
CA THR A 294 5.37 7.16 22.15
C THR A 294 5.04 6.49 23.47
N TYR A 295 3.92 5.77 23.44
CA TYR A 295 3.27 5.15 24.60
C TYR A 295 3.65 3.68 24.78
N VAL A 296 4.14 3.03 23.71
CA VAL A 296 4.51 1.62 23.72
C VAL A 296 5.90 1.42 23.12
N ARG A 297 6.76 0.70 23.85
CA ARG A 297 8.10 0.28 23.41
C ARG A 297 8.22 -1.24 23.41
N ALA A 298 9.22 -1.78 22.73
CA ALA A 298 9.59 -3.18 22.88
C ALA A 298 10.15 -3.44 24.29
N SER A 299 10.05 -4.69 24.75
CA SER A 299 10.63 -5.11 26.02
C SER A 299 12.16 -4.93 26.04
N SER A 300 12.81 -4.97 24.88
CA SER A 300 14.25 -4.78 24.71
C SER A 300 14.71 -3.32 24.72
N GLU A 301 13.80 -2.36 24.63
CA GLU A 301 14.11 -0.92 24.63
C GLU A 301 14.01 -0.33 26.03
N SER A 302 14.87 0.60 26.39
CA SER A 302 14.70 1.44 27.57
C SER A 302 13.85 2.68 27.24
N ASN A 303 13.34 3.38 28.27
CA ASN A 303 12.69 4.67 28.05
C ASN A 303 13.64 5.72 27.45
N GLN A 304 14.94 5.60 27.74
CA GLN A 304 15.95 6.52 27.20
C GLN A 304 16.13 6.34 25.69
N ASP A 305 16.06 5.10 25.20
CA ASP A 305 16.19 4.79 23.76
C ASP A 305 15.04 5.39 22.94
N VAL A 306 13.83 5.44 23.52
CA VAL A 306 12.63 5.99 22.86
C VAL A 306 12.71 7.51 22.65
N GLY A 307 13.36 8.24 23.57
CA GLY A 307 13.56 9.69 23.44
C GLY A 307 12.35 10.59 23.74
N ASP A 308 11.20 10.04 24.13
CA ASP A 308 9.99 10.80 24.49
C ASP A 308 9.77 10.86 26.02
N ARG A 309 10.50 11.76 26.68
CA ARG A 309 10.49 11.87 28.16
C ARG A 309 9.12 12.21 28.75
N ALA A 310 8.23 12.86 27.99
CA ALA A 310 6.92 13.29 28.47
C ALA A 310 6.02 12.09 28.82
N ASN A 311 6.26 10.94 28.17
CA ASN A 311 5.45 9.73 28.33
C ASN A 311 6.17 8.62 29.12
N ASP A 312 7.40 8.83 29.60
CA ASP A 312 8.20 7.82 30.31
C ASP A 312 7.46 7.15 31.48
N ALA A 313 6.75 7.96 32.27
CA ALA A 313 6.05 7.49 33.48
C ALA A 313 4.83 6.61 33.18
N ILE A 314 4.23 6.74 31.99
CA ILE A 314 3.03 5.98 31.59
C ILE A 314 3.34 4.88 30.57
N ARG A 315 4.50 4.92 29.90
CA ARG A 315 4.88 4.00 28.83
C ARG A 315 4.80 2.53 29.26
N VAL A 316 4.31 1.69 28.35
CA VAL A 316 4.19 0.24 28.56
C VAL A 316 5.06 -0.53 27.56
N THR A 317 5.32 -1.80 27.83
CA THR A 317 5.96 -2.70 26.87
C THR A 317 4.91 -3.33 25.95
N ALA A 318 5.27 -3.66 24.72
CA ALA A 318 4.34 -4.23 23.74
C ALA A 318 3.65 -5.51 24.23
N LYS A 319 4.36 -6.37 24.99
CA LYS A 319 3.78 -7.58 25.63
C LYS A 319 2.67 -7.30 26.64
N GLN A 320 2.55 -6.07 27.14
CA GLN A 320 1.54 -5.68 28.12
C GLN A 320 0.25 -5.16 27.46
N VAL A 321 0.29 -4.86 26.15
CA VAL A 321 -0.88 -4.40 25.41
C VAL A 321 -1.81 -5.58 25.17
N ARG A 322 -3.06 -5.45 25.60
CA ARG A 322 -4.10 -6.49 25.47
C ARG A 322 -5.19 -6.14 24.46
N ALA A 323 -5.06 -5.01 23.76
CA ALA A 323 -5.93 -4.72 22.64
C ALA A 323 -5.76 -5.81 21.55
N LYS A 324 -6.80 -6.08 20.76
CA LYS A 324 -6.68 -7.02 19.62
C LYS A 324 -6.10 -6.32 18.39
N VAL A 325 -6.56 -5.09 18.13
CA VAL A 325 -6.16 -4.24 17.02
C VAL A 325 -5.61 -2.93 17.56
N VAL A 326 -4.53 -2.43 16.96
CA VAL A 326 -4.01 -1.07 17.17
C VAL A 326 -4.21 -0.29 15.87
N GLY A 327 -4.81 0.90 15.97
CA GLY A 327 -4.88 1.87 14.87
C GLY A 327 -4.07 3.11 15.21
N GLU A 328 -3.05 3.42 14.39
CA GLU A 328 -2.19 4.58 14.58
C GLU A 328 -2.59 5.74 13.66
N GLY A 329 -3.70 6.40 14.00
CA GLY A 329 -4.14 7.60 13.29
C GLY A 329 -3.20 8.80 13.50
N ALA A 330 -2.58 8.91 14.68
CA ALA A 330 -1.51 9.85 14.99
C ALA A 330 -0.14 9.18 14.83
N ASN A 331 0.92 9.99 14.75
CA ASN A 331 2.27 9.46 14.60
C ASN A 331 2.84 8.98 15.94
N LEU A 332 3.73 7.98 15.85
CA LEU A 332 4.64 7.50 16.90
C LEU A 332 4.00 6.86 18.12
N GLY A 333 2.78 6.32 18.05
CA GLY A 333 2.13 5.62 19.17
C GLY A 333 2.99 4.49 19.72
N PHE A 334 3.58 3.72 18.79
CA PHE A 334 4.52 2.63 19.05
C PHE A 334 5.91 2.94 18.47
N THR A 335 6.97 2.43 19.10
CA THR A 335 8.26 2.27 18.40
C THR A 335 8.15 1.16 17.34
N GLN A 336 9.03 1.15 16.35
CA GLN A 336 9.03 0.10 15.33
C GLN A 336 9.25 -1.29 15.96
N LYS A 337 10.23 -1.44 16.85
CA LYS A 337 10.44 -2.68 17.62
C LYS A 337 9.20 -3.10 18.43
N ALA A 338 8.44 -2.15 18.98
CA ALA A 338 7.20 -2.45 19.70
C ALA A 338 6.13 -3.05 18.77
N ARG A 339 6.00 -2.54 17.54
CA ARG A 339 5.05 -3.09 16.56
C ARG A 339 5.42 -4.51 16.17
N ILE A 340 6.71 -4.79 15.99
CA ILE A 340 7.23 -6.13 15.69
C ILE A 340 6.92 -7.07 16.86
N GLU A 341 7.28 -6.68 18.09
CA GLU A 341 7.02 -7.48 19.29
C GLU A 341 5.51 -7.74 19.47
N TYR A 342 4.67 -6.71 19.33
CA TYR A 342 3.22 -6.85 19.42
C TYR A 342 2.66 -7.81 18.35
N GLY A 343 3.15 -7.71 17.11
CA GLY A 343 2.78 -8.60 16.01
C GLY A 343 3.17 -10.05 16.26
N LEU A 344 4.37 -10.31 16.79
CA LEU A 344 4.84 -11.65 17.15
C LEU A 344 4.01 -12.27 18.30
N HIS A 345 3.36 -11.45 19.14
CA HIS A 345 2.46 -11.91 20.19
C HIS A 345 0.98 -11.99 19.74
N GLY A 346 0.72 -11.94 18.42
CA GLY A 346 -0.62 -12.10 17.83
C GLY A 346 -1.44 -10.82 17.74
N GLY A 347 -0.88 -9.67 18.15
CA GLY A 347 -1.50 -8.36 17.98
C GLY A 347 -1.56 -7.93 16.52
N ARG A 348 -2.60 -7.20 16.12
CA ARG A 348 -2.76 -6.68 14.76
C ARG A 348 -2.48 -5.19 14.71
N CYS A 349 -1.44 -4.79 13.98
CA CYS A 349 -1.11 -3.40 13.69
C CYS A 349 -0.38 -3.28 12.35
N ASN A 350 -0.41 -2.09 11.76
CA ASN A 350 0.61 -1.65 10.81
C ASN A 350 1.42 -0.53 11.48
N SER A 351 2.26 0.17 10.72
CA SER A 351 2.85 1.43 11.18
C SER A 351 1.93 2.62 10.92
N ASP A 352 2.13 3.68 11.70
CA ASP A 352 1.52 4.99 11.47
C ASP A 352 1.72 5.50 10.02
N ALA A 353 2.89 5.27 9.42
CA ALA A 353 3.18 5.63 8.03
C ALA A 353 2.25 4.96 7.01
N ILE A 354 1.72 3.77 7.32
CA ILE A 354 0.71 3.08 6.51
C ILE A 354 -0.70 3.55 6.86
N ASP A 355 -1.03 3.58 8.15
CA ASP A 355 -2.38 3.87 8.62
C ASP A 355 -2.78 5.32 8.28
N ASN A 356 -1.93 6.30 8.58
CA ASN A 356 -2.28 7.72 8.47
C ASN A 356 -1.77 8.42 7.19
N SER A 357 -1.37 7.65 6.18
CA SER A 357 -0.84 8.16 4.90
C SER A 357 -1.85 9.02 4.11
N ALA A 358 -3.16 8.84 4.36
CA ALA A 358 -4.21 9.59 3.68
C ALA A 358 -4.05 11.11 3.81
N GLY A 359 -3.55 11.59 4.95
CA GLY A 359 -3.29 13.02 5.15
C GLY A 359 -2.23 13.56 4.17
N VAL A 360 -1.11 12.86 4.01
CA VAL A 360 -0.05 13.33 3.10
C VAL A 360 -0.47 13.18 1.63
N ASN A 361 -1.20 12.11 1.30
CA ASN A 361 -1.72 11.86 -0.05
C ASN A 361 -2.79 12.88 -0.48
N SER A 362 -3.72 13.26 0.41
CA SER A 362 -4.71 14.33 0.15
C SER A 362 -4.04 15.65 -0.22
N SER A 363 -2.97 15.99 0.50
CA SER A 363 -2.22 17.20 0.20
C SER A 363 -1.42 17.14 -1.11
N ASP A 364 -0.91 15.96 -1.49
CA ASP A 364 -0.23 15.80 -2.79
C ASP A 364 -1.22 16.02 -3.96
N VAL A 365 -2.39 15.39 -3.86
CA VAL A 365 -3.48 15.58 -4.82
C VAL A 365 -3.93 17.05 -4.87
N GLU A 366 -4.02 17.74 -3.73
CA GLU A 366 -4.32 19.17 -3.69
C GLU A 366 -3.32 20.01 -4.50
N VAL A 367 -2.03 19.78 -4.28
CA VAL A 367 -0.95 20.53 -4.95
C VAL A 367 -1.02 20.30 -6.46
N ASN A 368 -1.15 19.04 -6.90
CA ASN A 368 -1.22 18.71 -8.33
C ASN A 368 -2.49 19.25 -8.99
N ILE A 369 -3.65 19.23 -8.32
CA ILE A 369 -4.87 19.88 -8.82
C ILE A 369 -4.62 21.38 -9.00
N LYS A 370 -4.01 22.05 -8.01
CA LYS A 370 -3.72 23.48 -8.10
C LYS A 370 -2.74 23.81 -9.22
N ILE A 371 -1.71 22.99 -9.43
CA ILE A 371 -0.75 23.17 -10.54
C ILE A 371 -1.44 23.06 -11.90
N ALA A 372 -2.27 22.03 -12.13
CA ALA A 372 -3.03 21.92 -13.39
C ALA A 372 -4.02 23.08 -13.57
N LEU A 373 -4.77 23.46 -12.53
CA LEU A 373 -5.72 24.58 -12.63
C LEU A 373 -5.01 25.92 -12.80
N ALA A 374 -3.79 26.11 -12.27
CA ALA A 374 -3.00 27.32 -12.50
C ALA A 374 -2.67 27.51 -13.98
N ALA A 375 -2.47 26.43 -14.76
CA ALA A 375 -2.31 26.53 -16.20
C ALA A 375 -3.59 27.05 -16.89
N ALA A 376 -4.77 26.58 -16.48
CA ALA A 376 -6.05 27.09 -16.99
C ALA A 376 -6.28 28.56 -16.61
N MET A 377 -5.85 28.96 -15.40
CA MET A 377 -5.92 30.34 -14.94
C MET A 377 -5.01 31.28 -15.74
N ARG A 378 -3.75 30.88 -16.01
CA ARG A 378 -2.83 31.65 -16.85
C ARG A 378 -3.32 31.82 -18.29
N ALA A 379 -4.17 30.91 -18.75
CA ALA A 379 -4.80 30.96 -20.07
C ALA A 379 -6.17 31.68 -20.07
N ASP A 380 -6.53 32.37 -18.97
CA ASP A 380 -7.81 33.08 -18.78
C ASP A 380 -9.07 32.19 -18.96
N LYS A 381 -8.92 30.87 -18.82
CA LYS A 381 -10.04 29.91 -18.93
C LYS A 381 -10.76 29.67 -17.60
N LEU A 382 -10.16 30.10 -16.49
CA LEU A 382 -10.68 29.88 -15.15
C LEU A 382 -10.29 31.02 -14.20
N GLU A 383 -11.29 31.67 -13.63
CA GLU A 383 -11.06 32.71 -12.61
C GLU A 383 -10.85 32.11 -11.21
N ARG A 384 -10.03 32.76 -10.37
CA ARG A 384 -9.69 32.30 -9.01
C ARG A 384 -10.92 31.94 -8.15
N PRO A 385 -12.01 32.73 -8.09
CA PRO A 385 -13.18 32.38 -7.30
C PRO A 385 -13.88 31.10 -7.81
N ALA A 386 -13.93 30.91 -9.13
CA ALA A 386 -14.49 29.71 -9.74
C ALA A 386 -13.60 28.48 -9.51
N ARG A 387 -12.26 28.65 -9.53
CA ARG A 387 -11.27 27.63 -9.15
C ARG A 387 -11.49 27.15 -7.73
N ASN A 388 -11.63 28.07 -6.77
CA ASN A 388 -11.86 27.72 -5.36
C ASN A 388 -13.21 27.00 -5.14
N LYS A 389 -14.26 27.42 -5.85
CA LYS A 389 -15.56 26.72 -5.83
C LYS A 389 -15.45 25.30 -6.39
N LEU A 390 -14.66 25.11 -7.45
CA LEU A 390 -14.40 23.78 -8.03
C LEU A 390 -13.62 22.88 -7.05
N LEU A 391 -12.55 23.39 -6.43
CA LEU A 391 -11.78 22.65 -5.42
C LEU A 391 -12.69 22.10 -4.31
N ALA A 392 -13.51 22.97 -3.71
CA ALA A 392 -14.45 22.58 -2.67
C ALA A 392 -15.45 21.51 -3.14
N ALA A 393 -15.94 21.61 -4.38
CA ALA A 393 -16.89 20.66 -4.97
C ALA A 393 -16.28 19.28 -5.29
N MET A 394 -14.95 19.15 -5.30
CA MET A 394 -14.24 17.88 -5.55
C MET A 394 -13.80 17.15 -4.26
N THR A 395 -14.12 17.68 -3.08
CA THR A 395 -13.66 17.13 -1.78
C THR A 395 -13.91 15.62 -1.64
N ASP A 396 -15.11 15.14 -1.95
CA ASP A 396 -15.44 13.71 -1.78
C ASP A 396 -14.75 12.81 -2.81
N GLU A 397 -14.53 13.31 -4.03
CA GLU A 397 -13.79 12.59 -5.07
C GLU A 397 -12.31 12.46 -4.69
N VAL A 398 -11.69 13.54 -4.19
CA VAL A 398 -10.32 13.49 -3.64
C VAL A 398 -10.25 12.53 -2.46
N ALA A 399 -11.25 12.53 -1.57
CA ALA A 399 -11.30 11.57 -0.47
C ALA A 399 -11.31 10.12 -0.97
N ALA A 400 -12.12 9.82 -1.99
CA ALA A 400 -12.23 8.48 -2.55
C ALA A 400 -10.90 8.01 -3.19
N LEU A 401 -10.25 8.87 -3.97
CA LEU A 401 -8.94 8.58 -4.57
C LEU A 401 -7.88 8.27 -3.52
N VAL A 402 -7.81 9.10 -2.48
CA VAL A 402 -6.85 8.94 -1.37
C VAL A 402 -7.12 7.66 -0.57
N LEU A 403 -8.38 7.39 -0.23
CA LEU A 403 -8.73 6.21 0.58
C LEU A 403 -8.54 4.90 -0.19
N ALA A 404 -8.62 4.92 -1.52
CA ALA A 404 -8.29 3.76 -2.35
C ALA A 404 -6.83 3.32 -2.13
N ASN A 405 -5.89 4.26 -1.96
CA ASN A 405 -4.49 3.94 -1.65
C ASN A 405 -4.34 3.29 -0.26
N ASN A 406 -5.02 3.78 0.77
CA ASN A 406 -5.02 3.15 2.10
C ASN A 406 -5.62 1.74 2.07
N TYR A 407 -6.71 1.55 1.31
CA TYR A 407 -7.34 0.25 1.13
C TYR A 407 -6.40 -0.77 0.46
N GLN A 408 -5.71 -0.36 -0.60
CA GLN A 408 -4.84 -1.24 -1.38
C GLN A 408 -3.54 -1.59 -0.65
N GLN A 409 -2.92 -0.63 0.05
CA GLN A 409 -1.68 -0.90 0.79
C GLN A 409 -1.89 -1.90 1.92
N THR A 410 -2.98 -1.74 2.67
CA THR A 410 -3.30 -2.65 3.78
C THR A 410 -3.62 -4.05 3.26
N LEU A 411 -4.26 -4.17 2.08
CA LEU A 411 -4.45 -5.43 1.38
C LEU A 411 -3.12 -6.06 0.94
N ALA A 412 -2.19 -5.27 0.38
CA ALA A 412 -0.87 -5.75 -0.03
C ALA A 412 -0.11 -6.38 1.15
N LEU A 413 -0.17 -5.75 2.33
CA LEU A 413 0.40 -6.28 3.56
C LEU A 413 -0.29 -7.57 4.03
N SER A 414 -1.61 -7.67 3.89
CA SER A 414 -2.35 -8.90 4.22
C SER A 414 -1.95 -10.06 3.31
N LEU A 415 -1.82 -9.80 2.01
CA LEU A 415 -1.39 -10.82 1.04
C LEU A 415 0.08 -11.22 1.24
N ALA A 416 0.97 -10.28 1.55
CA ALA A 416 2.35 -10.56 1.88
C ALA A 416 2.48 -11.37 3.18
N SER A 417 1.75 -10.97 4.23
CA SER A 417 1.72 -11.69 5.51
C SER A 417 1.17 -13.12 5.36
N ARG A 418 0.13 -13.31 4.52
CA ARG A 418 -0.44 -14.63 4.21
C ARG A 418 0.56 -15.59 3.55
N ARG A 419 1.52 -15.08 2.75
CA ARG A 419 2.58 -15.94 2.15
C ARG A 419 3.52 -16.51 3.21
N GLY A 420 3.68 -15.82 4.34
CA GLY A 420 4.46 -16.29 5.48
C GLY A 420 5.92 -16.59 5.14
N VAL A 421 6.44 -17.67 5.72
CA VAL A 421 7.86 -18.06 5.64
C VAL A 421 8.34 -18.35 4.22
N ALA A 422 7.44 -18.77 3.33
CA ALA A 422 7.77 -19.06 1.93
C ALA A 422 8.34 -17.85 1.17
N ASP A 423 8.11 -16.63 1.66
CA ASP A 423 8.59 -15.39 1.02
C ASP A 423 9.87 -14.82 1.67
N ILE A 424 10.33 -15.37 2.81
CA ILE A 424 11.53 -14.87 3.52
C ILE A 424 12.76 -14.81 2.62
N GLY A 425 13.00 -15.85 1.81
CA GLY A 425 14.14 -15.87 0.89
C GLY A 425 14.10 -14.71 -0.12
N GLN A 426 12.92 -14.38 -0.64
CA GLN A 426 12.74 -13.25 -1.56
C GLN A 426 12.88 -11.90 -0.85
N GLN A 427 12.40 -11.81 0.40
CA GLN A 427 12.53 -10.60 1.23
C GLN A 427 14.00 -10.33 1.59
N ALA A 428 14.76 -11.38 1.93
CA ALA A 428 16.20 -11.30 2.17
C ALA A 428 16.96 -10.81 0.93
N ARG A 429 16.60 -11.32 -0.26
CA ARG A 429 17.18 -10.88 -1.53
C ARG A 429 16.86 -9.43 -1.87
N LEU A 430 15.62 -9.00 -1.64
CA LEU A 430 15.22 -7.59 -1.79
C LEU A 430 16.08 -6.69 -0.88
N MET A 431 16.15 -7.00 0.41
CA MET A 431 16.95 -6.21 1.36
C MET A 431 18.42 -6.13 0.95
N ALA A 432 19.05 -7.26 0.61
CA ALA A 432 20.45 -7.30 0.18
C ALA A 432 20.69 -6.49 -1.11
N SER A 433 19.75 -6.54 -2.06
CA SER A 433 19.82 -5.76 -3.30
C SER A 433 19.78 -4.25 -3.01
N LEU A 434 18.85 -3.81 -2.15
CA LEU A 434 18.73 -2.41 -1.74
C LEU A 434 19.96 -1.91 -0.97
N GLU A 435 20.50 -2.72 -0.06
CA GLU A 435 21.75 -2.42 0.65
C GLU A 435 22.94 -2.27 -0.31
N SER A 436 23.05 -3.16 -1.31
CA SER A 436 24.13 -3.08 -2.30
C SER A 436 24.08 -1.81 -3.18
N ARG A 437 22.88 -1.22 -3.31
CA ARG A 437 22.64 0.07 -3.99
C ARG A 437 22.82 1.27 -3.05
N GLY A 438 23.06 1.06 -1.76
CA GLY A 438 23.11 2.11 -0.74
C GLY A 438 21.76 2.75 -0.43
N LEU A 439 20.66 2.04 -0.73
CA LEU A 439 19.28 2.54 -0.62
C LEU A 439 18.56 2.06 0.63
N LEU A 440 19.11 1.11 1.37
CA LEU A 440 18.55 0.59 2.61
C LEU A 440 19.65 0.42 3.65
N ASP A 441 19.33 0.76 4.90
CA ASP A 441 20.09 0.40 6.09
C ASP A 441 19.15 -0.36 7.03
N ARG A 442 19.36 -1.68 7.16
CA ARG A 442 18.47 -2.53 7.97
C ARG A 442 18.53 -2.22 9.46
N GLU A 443 19.67 -1.76 9.97
CA GLU A 443 19.80 -1.43 11.39
C GLU A 443 18.98 -0.18 11.73
N VAL A 444 18.99 0.82 10.84
CA VAL A 444 18.19 2.05 10.98
C VAL A 444 16.69 1.78 10.91
N GLU A 445 16.27 0.81 10.10
CA GLU A 445 14.85 0.47 9.88
C GLU A 445 14.32 -0.66 10.79
N ASP A 446 15.15 -1.14 11.74
CA ASP A 446 14.83 -2.26 12.62
C ASP A 446 14.43 -3.56 11.86
N LEU A 447 15.07 -3.80 10.71
CA LEU A 447 14.89 -5.00 9.90
C LEU A 447 15.92 -6.08 10.27
N PRO A 448 15.56 -7.37 10.22
CA PRO A 448 16.46 -8.44 10.63
C PRO A 448 17.65 -8.62 9.67
N GLY A 449 18.83 -8.87 10.27
CA GLY A 449 20.04 -9.30 9.58
C GLY A 449 19.91 -10.69 8.94
N ALA A 450 20.93 -11.11 8.18
CA ALA A 450 20.90 -12.41 7.49
C ALA A 450 20.78 -13.60 8.46
N GLU A 451 21.51 -13.58 9.57
CA GLU A 451 21.47 -14.64 10.60
C GLU A 451 20.08 -14.72 11.26
N ALA A 452 19.51 -13.57 11.64
CA ALA A 452 18.18 -13.50 12.25
C ALA A 452 17.07 -13.99 11.28
N LEU A 453 17.18 -13.70 9.99
CA LEU A 453 16.26 -14.22 8.97
C LEU A 453 16.36 -15.75 8.84
N ALA A 454 17.57 -16.30 8.87
CA ALA A 454 17.79 -17.75 8.80
C ALA A 454 17.24 -18.46 10.06
N GLU A 455 17.45 -17.90 11.25
CA GLU A 455 16.88 -18.40 12.50
C GLU A 455 15.35 -18.39 12.44
N ARG A 456 14.74 -17.26 12.07
CA ARG A 456 13.29 -17.13 11.90
C ARG A 456 12.72 -18.14 10.90
N GLN A 457 13.39 -18.33 9.76
CA GLN A 457 12.99 -19.33 8.77
C GLN A 457 13.00 -20.75 9.36
N SER A 458 14.01 -21.09 10.17
CA SER A 458 14.09 -22.40 10.83
C SER A 458 13.01 -22.63 11.90
N LEU A 459 12.54 -21.55 12.54
CA LEU A 459 11.48 -21.56 13.55
C LEU A 459 10.07 -21.45 12.95
N GLY A 460 9.95 -21.24 11.63
CA GLY A 460 8.65 -21.01 11.01
C GLY A 460 8.06 -19.63 11.28
N GLU A 461 8.88 -18.64 11.68
CA GLU A 461 8.45 -17.29 12.03
C GLU A 461 8.59 -16.33 10.84
N PRO A 462 7.50 -15.83 10.23
CA PRO A 462 7.58 -14.88 9.13
C PRO A 462 7.91 -13.45 9.60
N LEU A 463 8.20 -12.55 8.66
CA LEU A 463 8.19 -11.11 8.94
C LEU A 463 6.79 -10.64 9.37
N THR A 464 6.74 -9.75 10.34
CA THR A 464 5.51 -9.09 10.81
C THR A 464 5.03 -8.04 9.80
N ARG A 465 3.76 -7.62 9.93
CA ARG A 465 3.21 -6.54 9.08
C ARG A 465 3.99 -5.23 9.20
N ALA A 466 4.58 -4.94 10.35
CA ALA A 466 5.39 -3.76 10.57
C ALA A 466 6.68 -3.78 9.73
N GLU A 467 7.36 -4.93 9.67
CA GLU A 467 8.54 -5.14 8.82
C GLU A 467 8.16 -5.14 7.33
N LEU A 468 7.06 -5.81 6.97
CA LEU A 468 6.54 -5.81 5.60
C LEU A 468 6.14 -4.41 5.13
N GLY A 469 5.64 -3.56 6.03
CA GLY A 469 5.32 -2.15 5.76
C GLY A 469 6.54 -1.34 5.33
N VAL A 470 7.68 -1.55 5.99
CA VAL A 470 8.96 -0.94 5.60
C VAL A 470 9.38 -1.43 4.22
N LEU A 471 9.40 -2.75 3.99
CA LEU A 471 9.78 -3.30 2.69
C LEU A 471 8.86 -2.84 1.55
N LEU A 472 7.56 -2.70 1.82
CA LEU A 472 6.58 -2.17 0.87
C LEU A 472 6.92 -0.72 0.48
N ALA A 473 7.25 0.12 1.45
CA ALA A 473 7.61 1.52 1.20
C ALA A 473 8.91 1.63 0.40
N TYR A 474 9.96 0.92 0.80
CA TYR A 474 11.23 0.93 0.06
C TYR A 474 11.08 0.37 -1.36
N ALA A 475 10.28 -0.67 -1.55
CA ALA A 475 9.98 -1.21 -2.88
C ALA A 475 9.34 -0.14 -3.78
N LYS A 476 8.45 0.70 -3.26
CA LYS A 476 7.83 1.80 -4.02
C LYS A 476 8.78 2.96 -4.29
N ILE A 477 9.52 3.40 -3.28
CA ILE A 477 10.46 4.54 -3.39
C ILE A 477 11.48 4.25 -4.50
N VAL A 478 12.08 3.06 -4.47
CA VAL A 478 13.10 2.69 -5.43
C VAL A 478 12.51 2.44 -6.82
N LEU A 479 11.32 1.83 -6.88
CA LEU A 479 10.64 1.60 -8.15
C LEU A 479 10.22 2.93 -8.81
N PHE A 480 9.80 3.93 -8.05
CA PHE A 480 9.49 5.27 -8.55
C PHE A 480 10.70 5.85 -9.29
N ASP A 481 11.89 5.85 -8.66
CA ASP A 481 13.11 6.38 -9.28
C ASP A 481 13.49 5.58 -10.54
N ASP A 482 13.41 4.24 -10.48
CA ASP A 482 13.72 3.36 -11.60
C ASP A 482 12.75 3.59 -12.78
N ILE A 483 11.45 3.80 -12.53
CA ILE A 483 10.44 4.13 -13.55
C ILE A 483 10.69 5.53 -14.12
N LEU A 484 10.92 6.53 -13.26
CA LEU A 484 11.07 7.92 -13.67
C LEU A 484 12.30 8.12 -14.58
N ALA A 485 13.36 7.36 -14.34
CA ALA A 485 14.58 7.35 -15.17
C ALA A 485 14.42 6.63 -16.52
N SER A 486 13.24 6.08 -16.83
CA SER A 486 12.97 5.26 -18.03
C SER A 486 12.01 5.96 -19.00
N PRO A 487 11.81 5.45 -20.24
CA PRO A 487 10.77 5.95 -21.15
C PRO A 487 9.36 5.45 -20.82
N VAL A 488 9.18 4.57 -19.82
CA VAL A 488 7.87 3.98 -19.49
C VAL A 488 6.80 5.03 -19.20
N PRO A 489 7.04 6.12 -18.43
CA PRO A 489 6.03 7.15 -18.20
C PRO A 489 5.56 7.87 -19.47
N ASP A 490 6.31 7.80 -20.57
CA ASP A 490 5.97 8.47 -21.82
C ASP A 490 5.09 7.64 -22.75
N ASP A 491 4.86 6.35 -22.44
CA ASP A 491 3.98 5.52 -23.27
C ASP A 491 2.54 6.09 -23.26
N PRO A 492 1.92 6.32 -24.43
CA PRO A 492 0.56 6.89 -24.51
C PRO A 492 -0.51 6.08 -23.76
N HIS A 493 -0.28 4.79 -23.52
CA HIS A 493 -1.19 3.95 -22.75
C HIS A 493 -1.47 4.50 -21.34
N PHE A 494 -0.47 5.13 -20.71
CA PHE A 494 -0.56 5.65 -19.34
C PHE A 494 -1.20 7.04 -19.24
N GLU A 495 -1.68 7.61 -20.34
CA GLU A 495 -2.50 8.82 -20.27
C GLU A 495 -3.79 8.58 -19.48
N SER A 496 -4.34 7.36 -19.53
CA SER A 496 -5.51 6.99 -18.74
C SER A 496 -5.22 6.96 -17.24
N ASP A 497 -4.05 6.45 -16.82
CA ASP A 497 -3.58 6.50 -15.44
C ASP A 497 -3.36 7.94 -14.96
N LEU A 498 -2.73 8.79 -15.78
CA LEU A 498 -2.56 10.22 -15.49
C LEU A 498 -3.90 10.93 -15.27
N VAL A 499 -4.87 10.69 -16.15
CA VAL A 499 -6.20 11.30 -16.07
C VAL A 499 -6.98 10.76 -14.86
N GLY A 500 -6.80 9.48 -14.53
CA GLY A 500 -7.40 8.81 -13.36
C GLY A 500 -6.88 9.28 -12.00
N TYR A 501 -5.68 9.87 -11.95
CA TYR A 501 -5.13 10.50 -10.75
C TYR A 501 -5.95 11.71 -10.29
N PHE A 502 -6.59 12.43 -11.22
CA PHE A 502 -7.38 13.63 -10.93
C PHE A 502 -8.87 13.32 -10.72
N PRO A 503 -9.61 14.14 -9.95
CA PRO A 503 -11.06 14.00 -9.81
C PRO A 503 -11.79 14.02 -11.17
N GLU A 504 -12.85 13.24 -11.30
CA GLU A 504 -13.60 13.09 -12.56
C GLU A 504 -14.18 14.42 -13.05
N LYS A 505 -14.62 15.28 -12.12
CA LYS A 505 -15.08 16.64 -12.44
C LYS A 505 -14.02 17.49 -13.15
N MET A 506 -12.75 17.28 -12.83
CA MET A 506 -11.62 17.99 -13.44
C MET A 506 -11.16 17.31 -14.73
N SER A 507 -11.08 15.99 -14.70
CA SER A 507 -10.53 15.17 -15.78
C SER A 507 -11.23 15.40 -17.13
N LYS A 508 -12.54 15.63 -17.13
CA LYS A 508 -13.31 15.93 -18.35
C LYS A 508 -13.14 17.34 -18.88
N LYS A 509 -13.05 18.35 -18.00
CA LYS A 509 -13.07 19.76 -18.40
C LYS A 509 -11.68 20.34 -18.66
N TYR A 510 -10.68 19.86 -17.92
CA TYR A 510 -9.30 20.35 -17.96
C TYR A 510 -8.33 19.24 -18.38
N GLU A 511 -8.79 18.33 -19.24
CA GLU A 511 -7.98 17.22 -19.74
C GLU A 511 -6.68 17.71 -20.41
N GLY A 512 -6.77 18.82 -21.15
CA GLY A 512 -5.61 19.44 -21.80
C GLY A 512 -4.55 19.88 -20.80
N GLU A 513 -4.97 20.57 -19.73
CA GLU A 513 -4.07 21.02 -18.66
C GLU A 513 -3.52 19.87 -17.81
N ILE A 514 -4.26 18.76 -17.68
CA ILE A 514 -3.75 17.52 -17.06
C ILE A 514 -2.69 16.86 -17.95
N ARG A 515 -2.93 16.75 -19.26
CA ARG A 515 -2.00 16.14 -20.21
C ARG A 515 -0.69 16.92 -20.34
N SER A 516 -0.73 18.25 -20.19
CA SER A 516 0.46 19.11 -20.17
C SER A 516 1.01 19.37 -18.76
N HIS A 517 0.54 18.63 -17.74
CA HIS A 517 0.98 18.84 -16.36
C HIS A 517 2.50 18.69 -16.23
N ARG A 518 3.15 19.65 -15.57
CA ARG A 518 4.63 19.68 -15.43
C ARG A 518 5.18 18.43 -14.75
N LEU A 519 4.44 17.88 -13.78
CA LEU A 519 4.79 16.63 -13.07
C LEU A 519 4.13 15.39 -13.68
N ARG A 520 3.78 15.42 -14.97
CA ARG A 520 3.10 14.28 -15.63
C ARG A 520 3.87 12.97 -15.43
N ARG A 521 5.20 12.99 -15.62
CA ARG A 521 6.03 11.78 -15.52
C ARG A 521 6.06 11.24 -14.09
N GLU A 522 6.17 12.13 -13.11
CA GLU A 522 6.24 11.79 -11.70
C GLU A 522 4.89 11.26 -11.19
N ILE A 523 3.76 11.85 -11.62
CA ILE A 523 2.42 11.33 -11.31
C ILE A 523 2.27 9.91 -11.87
N ILE A 524 2.61 9.68 -13.14
CA ILE A 524 2.51 8.35 -13.76
C ILE A 524 3.43 7.36 -13.04
N ALA A 525 4.69 7.73 -12.77
CA ALA A 525 5.62 6.86 -12.06
C ALA A 525 5.12 6.48 -10.66
N THR A 526 4.49 7.41 -9.95
CA THR A 526 3.89 7.18 -8.62
C THR A 526 2.72 6.21 -8.71
N GLU A 527 1.78 6.43 -9.62
CA GLU A 527 0.60 5.57 -9.80
C GLU A 527 1.02 4.14 -10.21
N LEU A 528 1.94 4.02 -11.16
CA LEU A 528 2.46 2.72 -11.59
C LEU A 528 3.24 2.01 -10.49
N GLY A 529 4.06 2.73 -9.74
CA GLY A 529 4.79 2.18 -8.60
C GLY A 529 3.84 1.68 -7.51
N ASN A 530 2.82 2.47 -7.18
CA ASN A 530 1.78 2.10 -6.23
C ASN A 530 1.01 0.87 -6.68
N ASP A 531 0.43 0.86 -7.88
CA ASP A 531 -0.38 -0.26 -8.38
C ASP A 531 0.45 -1.54 -8.49
N THR A 532 1.63 -1.48 -9.09
CA THR A 532 2.51 -2.64 -9.27
C THR A 532 2.88 -3.28 -7.92
N VAL A 533 3.31 -2.48 -6.94
CA VAL A 533 3.70 -3.00 -5.62
C VAL A 533 2.49 -3.40 -4.78
N ASN A 534 1.37 -2.68 -4.85
CA ASN A 534 0.14 -3.03 -4.11
C ASN A 534 -0.45 -4.36 -4.60
N ARG A 535 -0.39 -4.66 -5.91
CA ARG A 535 -0.92 -5.91 -6.48
C ARG A 535 0.09 -7.06 -6.43
N GLY A 536 1.38 -6.77 -6.59
CA GLY A 536 2.44 -7.76 -6.66
C GLY A 536 3.04 -8.16 -5.30
N GLY A 537 3.04 -7.24 -4.34
CA GLY A 537 3.77 -7.33 -3.07
C GLY A 537 5.18 -6.71 -3.13
N PRO A 538 5.85 -6.55 -1.97
CA PRO A 538 7.15 -5.85 -1.87
C PRO A 538 8.26 -6.51 -2.70
N THR A 539 8.20 -7.84 -2.87
CA THR A 539 9.22 -8.63 -3.58
C THR A 539 8.92 -8.82 -5.07
N PHE A 540 7.83 -8.25 -5.60
CA PHE A 540 7.38 -8.52 -6.97
C PHE A 540 8.43 -8.17 -8.03
N ILE A 541 8.97 -6.96 -7.96
CA ILE A 541 9.95 -6.46 -8.91
C ILE A 541 11.23 -7.29 -8.83
N SER A 542 11.86 -7.36 -7.66
CA SER A 542 13.14 -8.08 -7.49
C SER A 542 13.04 -9.55 -7.89
N ARG A 543 11.92 -10.22 -7.55
CA ARG A 543 11.66 -11.60 -7.95
C ARG A 543 11.62 -11.78 -9.47
N LEU A 544 10.95 -10.86 -10.19
CA LEU A 544 10.85 -10.94 -11.65
C LEU A 544 12.15 -10.54 -12.33
N GLN A 545 12.92 -9.60 -11.76
CA GLN A 545 14.27 -9.28 -12.23
C GLN A 545 15.19 -10.50 -12.10
N ASP A 546 15.21 -11.16 -10.93
CA ASP A 546 16.00 -12.38 -10.69
C ASP A 546 15.60 -13.52 -11.65
N LEU A 547 14.30 -13.67 -11.93
CA LEU A 547 13.78 -14.74 -12.79
C LEU A 547 14.06 -14.52 -14.29
N THR A 548 14.09 -13.26 -14.74
CA THR A 548 14.06 -12.93 -16.18
C THR A 548 15.27 -12.14 -16.67
N GLY A 549 16.06 -11.57 -15.75
CA GLY A 549 17.16 -10.65 -16.07
C GLY A 549 16.72 -9.29 -16.61
N ARG A 550 15.42 -8.98 -16.62
CA ARG A 550 14.86 -7.73 -17.13
C ARG A 550 14.94 -6.60 -16.11
N ALA A 551 15.00 -5.36 -16.57
CA ALA A 551 15.03 -4.18 -15.71
C ALA A 551 13.65 -3.90 -15.07
N ALA A 552 13.63 -3.20 -13.93
CA ALA A 552 12.38 -2.86 -13.23
C ALA A 552 11.33 -2.14 -14.10
N PRO A 553 11.70 -1.18 -14.98
CA PRO A 553 10.72 -0.56 -15.89
C PRO A 553 10.10 -1.53 -16.89
N GLU A 554 10.86 -2.53 -17.37
CA GLU A 554 10.31 -3.58 -18.25
C GLU A 554 9.29 -4.45 -17.50
N VAL A 555 9.54 -4.74 -16.21
CA VAL A 555 8.59 -5.45 -15.34
C VAL A 555 7.28 -4.67 -15.21
N VAL A 556 7.36 -3.34 -15.00
CA VAL A 556 6.18 -2.47 -14.89
C VAL A 556 5.41 -2.42 -16.21
N ALA A 557 6.09 -2.31 -17.36
CA ALA A 557 5.44 -2.33 -18.66
C ALA A 557 4.71 -3.67 -18.92
N ALA A 558 5.35 -4.80 -18.60
CA ALA A 558 4.73 -6.11 -18.71
C ALA A 558 3.56 -6.30 -17.72
N PHE A 559 3.66 -5.74 -16.51
CA PHE A 559 2.57 -5.70 -15.54
C PHE A 559 1.37 -4.92 -16.08
N ALA A 560 1.58 -3.76 -16.70
CA ALA A 560 0.51 -2.98 -17.32
C ALA A 560 -0.23 -3.76 -18.42
N VAL A 561 0.49 -4.50 -19.26
CA VAL A 561 -0.11 -5.40 -20.27
C VAL A 561 -1.02 -6.43 -19.62
N VAL A 562 -0.59 -7.04 -18.51
CA VAL A 562 -1.38 -8.03 -17.77
C VAL A 562 -2.58 -7.39 -17.09
N ARG A 563 -2.38 -6.27 -16.39
CA ARG A 563 -3.43 -5.53 -15.67
C ARG A 563 -4.60 -5.20 -16.58
N ASP A 564 -4.31 -4.61 -17.73
CA ASP A 564 -5.33 -4.08 -18.62
C ASP A 564 -5.79 -5.12 -19.65
N GLY A 565 -4.90 -6.02 -20.07
CA GLY A 565 -5.23 -7.12 -20.97
C GLY A 565 -6.15 -8.17 -20.36
N PHE A 566 -6.01 -8.45 -19.05
CA PHE A 566 -6.95 -9.29 -18.28
C PHE A 566 -8.07 -8.51 -17.58
N GLU A 567 -8.12 -7.19 -17.76
CA GLU A 567 -9.16 -6.32 -17.17
C GLU A 567 -9.27 -6.45 -15.64
N LEU A 568 -8.12 -6.63 -14.99
CA LEU A 568 -8.02 -6.90 -13.55
C LEU A 568 -8.68 -5.85 -12.65
N PRO A 569 -8.73 -4.54 -13.00
CA PRO A 569 -9.46 -3.56 -12.18
C PRO A 569 -10.93 -3.94 -11.95
N GLN A 570 -11.59 -4.59 -12.92
CA GLN A 570 -12.97 -5.04 -12.75
C GLN A 570 -13.07 -6.25 -11.82
N VAL A 571 -12.12 -7.17 -11.90
CA VAL A 571 -12.05 -8.35 -11.02
C VAL A 571 -11.81 -7.92 -9.57
N TYR A 572 -10.86 -7.01 -9.34
CA TYR A 572 -10.60 -6.48 -8.01
C TYR A 572 -11.83 -5.80 -7.42
N ARG A 573 -12.52 -4.90 -8.17
CA ARG A 573 -13.77 -4.29 -7.70
C ARG A 573 -14.84 -5.32 -7.34
N ALA A 574 -14.95 -6.41 -8.11
CA ALA A 574 -15.90 -7.47 -7.82
C ALA A 574 -15.56 -8.24 -6.52
N ILE A 575 -14.28 -8.33 -6.14
CA ILE A 575 -13.86 -8.89 -4.85
C ILE A 575 -14.05 -7.84 -3.73
N ASP A 576 -13.73 -6.56 -3.98
CA ASP A 576 -13.83 -5.46 -3.02
C ASP A 576 -15.27 -5.33 -2.47
N VAL A 577 -16.30 -5.51 -3.31
CA VAL A 577 -17.71 -5.43 -2.87
C VAL A 577 -18.16 -6.58 -1.95
N LEU A 578 -17.31 -7.60 -1.73
CA LEU A 578 -17.55 -8.70 -0.79
C LEU A 578 -17.05 -8.41 0.63
N ASP A 579 -16.49 -7.22 0.85
CA ASP A 579 -16.08 -6.74 2.16
C ASP A 579 -17.17 -6.99 3.21
N THR A 580 -16.80 -7.68 4.30
CA THR A 580 -17.67 -8.08 5.43
C THR A 580 -18.89 -8.94 5.07
N ARG A 581 -18.98 -9.44 3.82
CA ARG A 581 -20.07 -10.32 3.37
C ARG A 581 -19.68 -11.79 3.31
N ILE A 582 -18.38 -12.07 3.21
CA ILE A 582 -17.81 -13.42 3.24
C ILE A 582 -16.70 -13.49 4.28
N ASP A 583 -16.23 -14.70 4.57
CA ASP A 583 -15.08 -14.91 5.43
C ASP A 583 -13.84 -14.15 4.91
N GLY A 584 -13.14 -13.45 5.81
CA GLY A 584 -12.01 -12.59 5.46
C GLY A 584 -10.82 -13.37 4.89
N ASP A 585 -10.57 -14.59 5.37
CA ASP A 585 -9.53 -15.48 4.85
C ASP A 585 -9.89 -15.96 3.44
N ALA A 586 -11.16 -16.34 3.24
CA ALA A 586 -11.69 -16.70 1.93
C ALA A 586 -11.53 -15.54 0.93
N GLN A 587 -11.86 -14.31 1.31
CA GLN A 587 -11.71 -13.14 0.44
C GLN A 587 -10.24 -12.89 0.06
N LEU A 588 -9.31 -13.00 1.01
CA LEU A 588 -7.87 -12.95 0.73
C LEU A 588 -7.43 -14.06 -0.24
N GLY A 589 -8.03 -15.24 -0.12
CA GLY A 589 -7.85 -16.35 -1.07
C GLY A 589 -8.27 -16.01 -2.50
N LEU A 590 -9.33 -15.21 -2.70
CA LEU A 590 -9.76 -14.73 -4.01
C LEU A 590 -8.73 -13.74 -4.60
N TYR A 591 -8.27 -12.77 -3.81
CA TYR A 591 -7.22 -11.83 -4.25
C TYR A 591 -5.91 -12.56 -4.60
N GLN A 592 -5.57 -13.60 -3.83
CA GLN A 592 -4.39 -14.42 -4.11
C GLN A 592 -4.48 -15.13 -5.47
N GLN A 593 -5.67 -15.49 -5.96
CA GLN A 593 -5.83 -16.03 -7.32
C GLN A 593 -5.41 -15.03 -8.37
N VAL A 594 -5.85 -13.79 -8.23
CA VAL A 594 -5.50 -12.71 -9.15
C VAL A 594 -4.00 -12.44 -9.08
N GLY A 595 -3.42 -12.40 -7.88
CA GLY A 595 -1.98 -12.24 -7.68
C GLY A 595 -1.14 -13.35 -8.32
N ARG A 596 -1.63 -14.59 -8.36
CA ARG A 596 -0.96 -15.69 -9.06
C ARG A 596 -0.91 -15.47 -10.56
N LEU A 597 -2.03 -15.07 -11.17
CA LEU A 597 -2.08 -14.70 -12.58
C LEU A 597 -1.12 -13.54 -12.88
N VAL A 598 -1.13 -12.49 -12.04
CA VAL A 598 -0.22 -11.34 -12.21
C VAL A 598 1.24 -11.79 -12.24
N HIS A 599 1.69 -12.58 -11.27
CA HIS A 599 3.06 -13.10 -11.25
C HIS A 599 3.39 -13.96 -12.47
N ALA A 600 2.53 -14.91 -12.82
CA ALA A 600 2.78 -15.86 -13.90
C ALA A 600 2.75 -15.19 -15.28
N ALA A 601 1.73 -14.39 -15.58
CA ALA A 601 1.57 -13.73 -16.86
C ALA A 601 2.62 -12.63 -17.07
N THR A 602 2.98 -11.84 -16.04
CA THR A 602 4.04 -10.83 -16.18
C THR A 602 5.38 -11.50 -16.47
N ALA A 603 5.72 -12.59 -15.77
CA ALA A 603 6.92 -13.38 -16.07
C ALA A 603 6.93 -13.91 -17.50
N TRP A 604 5.77 -14.36 -18.01
CA TRP A 604 5.64 -14.82 -19.39
C TRP A 604 5.95 -13.71 -20.40
N PHE A 605 5.32 -12.54 -20.23
CA PHE A 605 5.50 -11.40 -21.14
C PHE A 605 6.96 -10.91 -21.16
N LEU A 606 7.65 -10.93 -20.02
CA LEU A 606 9.07 -10.56 -19.93
C LEU A 606 10.01 -11.51 -20.69
N LYS A 607 9.62 -12.78 -20.84
CA LYS A 607 10.43 -13.82 -21.48
C LYS A 607 10.16 -13.94 -22.98
N TYR A 608 8.91 -13.81 -23.40
CA TYR A 608 8.47 -14.28 -24.71
C TYR A 608 7.89 -13.23 -25.63
N GLU A 609 7.44 -12.09 -25.11
CA GLU A 609 6.86 -11.04 -25.95
C GLU A 609 7.93 -10.08 -26.45
N ASP A 610 7.69 -9.57 -27.66
CA ASP A 610 8.48 -8.48 -28.22
C ASP A 610 8.07 -7.15 -27.56
N ASN A 611 9.00 -6.56 -26.80
CA ASN A 611 8.80 -5.28 -26.14
C ASN A 611 8.98 -4.08 -27.09
N SER A 612 9.14 -4.29 -28.41
CA SER A 612 9.25 -3.19 -29.38
C SER A 612 7.94 -2.44 -29.65
N GLN A 613 6.80 -3.07 -29.35
CA GLN A 613 5.47 -2.49 -29.58
C GLN A 613 5.04 -1.63 -28.38
N PRO A 614 4.29 -0.53 -28.61
CA PRO A 614 3.68 0.25 -27.54
C PRO A 614 2.81 -0.61 -26.62
N ILE A 615 2.72 -0.26 -25.35
CA ILE A 615 1.99 -1.05 -24.34
C ILE A 615 0.51 -1.23 -24.73
N GLY A 616 -0.14 -0.18 -25.24
CA GLY A 616 -1.54 -0.24 -25.67
C GLY A 616 -1.79 -1.25 -26.80
N ALA A 617 -0.84 -1.42 -27.73
CA ALA A 617 -0.96 -2.41 -28.80
C ALA A 617 -0.83 -3.85 -28.28
N ARG A 618 0.06 -4.07 -27.31
CA ARG A 618 0.22 -5.35 -26.62
C ARG A 618 -1.02 -5.73 -25.81
N VAL A 619 -1.60 -4.75 -25.10
CA VAL A 619 -2.89 -4.91 -24.41
C VAL A 619 -4.01 -5.30 -25.38
N ALA A 620 -4.13 -4.60 -26.52
CA ALA A 620 -5.12 -4.91 -27.54
C ALA A 620 -4.96 -6.34 -28.08
N THR A 621 -3.73 -6.74 -28.38
CA THR A 621 -3.40 -8.10 -28.87
C THR A 621 -3.83 -9.17 -27.87
N LEU A 622 -3.54 -8.98 -26.57
CA LEU A 622 -3.97 -9.90 -25.53
C LEU A 622 -5.50 -9.96 -25.41
N ARG A 623 -6.19 -8.81 -25.46
CA ARG A 623 -7.66 -8.76 -25.40
C ARG A 623 -8.32 -9.46 -26.58
N GLU A 624 -7.80 -9.27 -27.79
CA GLU A 624 -8.29 -9.97 -28.99
C GLU A 624 -8.10 -11.48 -28.87
N ALA A 625 -6.93 -11.93 -28.41
CA ALA A 625 -6.66 -13.34 -28.20
C ALA A 625 -7.60 -13.96 -27.14
N ARG A 626 -7.84 -13.25 -26.03
CA ARG A 626 -8.79 -13.66 -24.98
C ARG A 626 -10.21 -13.75 -25.53
N ALA A 627 -10.69 -12.71 -26.21
CA ALA A 627 -12.03 -12.67 -26.79
C ALA A 627 -12.27 -13.81 -27.79
N ALA A 628 -11.25 -14.20 -28.56
CA ALA A 628 -11.32 -15.31 -29.49
C ALA A 628 -11.26 -16.69 -28.80
N LEU A 629 -10.50 -16.84 -27.72
CA LEU A 629 -10.22 -18.14 -27.11
C LEU A 629 -11.12 -18.47 -25.93
N GLU A 630 -11.38 -17.55 -25.00
CA GLU A 630 -12.13 -17.82 -23.76
C GLU A 630 -13.50 -18.49 -23.99
N PRO A 631 -14.33 -18.09 -24.99
CA PRO A 631 -15.63 -18.71 -25.23
C PRO A 631 -15.56 -20.18 -25.68
N VAL A 632 -14.45 -20.58 -26.34
CA VAL A 632 -14.28 -21.93 -26.90
C VAL A 632 -13.32 -22.80 -26.09
N MET A 633 -12.62 -22.20 -25.12
CA MET A 633 -11.56 -22.88 -24.36
C MET A 633 -12.13 -24.04 -23.54
N GLY A 634 -13.27 -23.85 -22.89
CA GLY A 634 -13.88 -24.88 -22.02
C GLY A 634 -14.17 -26.21 -22.71
N SER A 635 -14.57 -26.19 -24.00
CA SER A 635 -14.83 -27.40 -24.78
C SER A 635 -13.54 -28.06 -25.30
N LYS A 636 -12.48 -27.27 -25.51
CA LYS A 636 -11.16 -27.74 -25.97
C LYS A 636 -10.25 -28.23 -24.84
N LEU A 637 -10.56 -27.89 -23.58
CA LEU A 637 -9.79 -28.36 -22.44
C LEU A 637 -9.81 -29.90 -22.33
N PRO A 638 -8.67 -30.52 -21.99
CA PRO A 638 -8.64 -31.91 -21.58
C PRO A 638 -9.55 -32.17 -20.37
N GLU A 639 -10.12 -33.36 -20.27
CA GLU A 639 -11.12 -33.70 -19.24
C GLU A 639 -10.65 -33.40 -17.82
N TYR A 640 -9.39 -33.73 -17.52
CA TYR A 640 -8.77 -33.40 -16.23
C TYR A 640 -8.84 -31.90 -15.90
N MET A 641 -8.45 -31.04 -16.85
CA MET A 641 -8.45 -29.59 -16.64
C MET A 641 -9.86 -29.02 -16.57
N ARG A 642 -10.81 -29.58 -17.34
CA ARG A 642 -12.22 -29.20 -17.30
C ARG A 642 -12.84 -29.50 -15.93
N GLN A 643 -12.56 -30.68 -15.36
CA GLN A 643 -13.00 -31.02 -14.01
C GLN A 643 -12.35 -30.11 -12.97
N ARG A 644 -11.05 -29.82 -13.08
CA ARG A 644 -10.35 -28.89 -12.19
C ARG A 644 -10.90 -27.47 -12.25
N LEU A 645 -11.31 -27.00 -13.43
CA LEU A 645 -11.98 -25.71 -13.58
C LEU A 645 -13.31 -25.69 -12.83
N ALA A 646 -14.15 -26.72 -13.03
CA ALA A 646 -15.44 -26.84 -12.36
C ALA A 646 -15.30 -26.95 -10.85
N ASP A 647 -14.28 -27.68 -10.37
CA ASP A 647 -13.96 -27.78 -8.93
C ASP A 647 -13.53 -26.44 -8.34
N ARG A 648 -12.74 -25.65 -9.08
CA ARG A 648 -12.34 -24.30 -8.65
C ARG A 648 -13.50 -23.33 -8.62
N GLU A 649 -14.35 -23.33 -9.65
CA GLU A 649 -15.56 -22.50 -9.69
C GLU A 649 -16.47 -22.83 -8.49
N ARG A 650 -16.73 -24.12 -8.26
CA ARG A 650 -17.51 -24.57 -7.10
C ARG A 650 -16.86 -24.17 -5.77
N GLY A 651 -15.54 -24.35 -5.62
CA GLY A 651 -14.83 -23.98 -4.40
C GLY A 651 -14.88 -22.47 -4.11
N PHE A 652 -14.84 -21.61 -5.13
CA PHE A 652 -15.02 -20.16 -4.94
C PHE A 652 -16.46 -19.80 -4.56
N ALA A 653 -17.45 -20.47 -5.16
CA ALA A 653 -18.86 -20.28 -4.81
C ALA A 653 -19.15 -20.74 -3.37
N GLU A 654 -18.62 -21.90 -2.96
CA GLU A 654 -18.70 -22.41 -1.58
C GLU A 654 -18.02 -21.47 -0.57
N ALA A 655 -16.96 -20.78 -1.00
CA ALA A 655 -16.29 -19.74 -0.21
C ALA A 655 -17.05 -18.39 -0.16
N GLY A 656 -18.22 -18.30 -0.81
CA GLY A 656 -19.13 -17.15 -0.78
C GLY A 656 -19.00 -16.18 -1.95
N ALA A 657 -18.17 -16.46 -2.95
CA ALA A 657 -18.12 -15.63 -4.16
C ALA A 657 -19.41 -15.81 -5.00
N PRO A 658 -20.02 -14.72 -5.51
CA PRO A 658 -21.14 -14.84 -6.46
C PRO A 658 -20.75 -15.67 -7.68
N GLU A 659 -21.69 -16.43 -8.26
CA GLU A 659 -21.44 -17.38 -9.35
C GLU A 659 -20.62 -16.78 -10.51
N ASP A 660 -20.98 -15.57 -10.95
CA ASP A 660 -20.25 -14.89 -12.04
C ASP A 660 -18.80 -14.55 -11.66
N LEU A 661 -18.53 -14.18 -10.41
CA LEU A 661 -17.17 -13.93 -9.93
C LEU A 661 -16.40 -15.24 -9.75
N ALA A 662 -17.03 -16.27 -9.19
CA ALA A 662 -16.45 -17.59 -9.04
C ALA A 662 -15.99 -18.16 -10.39
N ARG A 663 -16.85 -18.05 -11.42
CA ARG A 663 -16.52 -18.42 -12.80
C ARG A 663 -15.36 -17.62 -13.36
N LYS A 664 -15.38 -16.28 -13.22
CA LYS A 664 -14.29 -15.40 -13.67
C LYS A 664 -12.95 -15.78 -13.02
N LEU A 665 -12.92 -15.99 -11.71
CA LEU A 665 -11.71 -16.38 -10.97
C LEU A 665 -11.19 -17.77 -11.34
N ALA A 666 -12.10 -18.72 -11.62
CA ALA A 666 -11.73 -20.04 -12.12
C ALA A 666 -11.09 -19.93 -13.51
N LEU A 667 -11.68 -19.13 -14.39
CA LEU A 667 -11.18 -18.87 -15.75
C LEU A 667 -9.82 -18.18 -15.76
N LEU A 668 -9.48 -17.31 -14.79
CA LEU A 668 -8.15 -16.69 -14.71
C LEU A 668 -7.01 -17.74 -14.70
N GLY A 669 -7.25 -18.89 -14.07
CA GLY A 669 -6.27 -19.98 -14.00
C GLY A 669 -6.03 -20.71 -15.32
N ILE A 670 -6.84 -20.45 -16.34
CA ILE A 670 -6.68 -21.00 -17.69
C ILE A 670 -6.35 -19.87 -18.66
N GLY A 671 -6.84 -18.66 -18.39
CA GLY A 671 -6.50 -17.43 -19.12
C GLY A 671 -5.00 -17.17 -19.18
N GLU A 672 -4.23 -17.62 -18.19
CA GLU A 672 -2.76 -17.58 -18.22
C GLU A 672 -2.12 -18.37 -19.39
N LEU A 673 -2.85 -19.28 -20.03
CA LEU A 673 -2.42 -20.04 -21.21
C LEU A 673 -2.73 -19.33 -22.54
N VAL A 674 -3.54 -18.26 -22.52
CA VAL A 674 -3.87 -17.48 -23.72
C VAL A 674 -2.61 -16.95 -24.43
N PRO A 675 -1.64 -16.32 -23.72
CA PRO A 675 -0.44 -15.83 -24.37
C PRO A 675 0.39 -16.96 -25.02
N ASP A 676 0.47 -18.12 -24.35
CA ASP A 676 1.11 -19.32 -24.88
C ASP A 676 0.49 -19.77 -26.21
N ILE A 677 -0.83 -19.88 -26.27
CA ILE A 677 -1.57 -20.31 -27.46
C ILE A 677 -1.43 -19.27 -28.58
N ALA A 678 -1.50 -17.97 -28.25
CA ALA A 678 -1.30 -16.89 -29.22
C ALA A 678 0.10 -16.93 -29.82
N LEU A 679 1.13 -17.20 -29.01
CA LEU A 679 2.50 -17.34 -29.48
C LEU A 679 2.68 -18.56 -30.41
N VAL A 680 2.02 -19.69 -30.10
CA VAL A 680 2.00 -20.88 -30.96
C VAL A 680 1.34 -20.55 -32.30
N ALA A 681 0.18 -19.89 -32.29
CA ALA A 681 -0.53 -19.48 -33.50
C ALA A 681 0.33 -18.58 -34.40
N ASN A 682 0.99 -17.58 -33.80
CA ASN A 682 1.88 -16.67 -34.52
C ASN A 682 3.08 -17.41 -35.13
N ARG A 683 3.79 -18.23 -34.34
CA ARG A 683 4.98 -18.97 -34.81
C ARG A 683 4.63 -20.00 -35.88
N ALA A 684 3.51 -20.72 -35.74
CA ALA A 684 3.05 -21.69 -36.72
C ALA A 684 2.33 -21.04 -37.92
N LYS A 685 1.98 -19.75 -37.84
CA LYS A 685 1.19 -19.00 -38.85
C LYS A 685 -0.17 -19.64 -39.11
N VAL A 686 -0.86 -20.03 -38.05
CA VAL A 686 -2.20 -20.65 -38.10
C VAL A 686 -3.21 -19.84 -37.30
N GLN A 687 -4.49 -20.18 -37.44
CA GLN A 687 -5.56 -19.57 -36.65
C GLN A 687 -5.48 -19.97 -35.16
N LEU A 688 -5.89 -19.07 -34.26
CA LEU A 688 -5.88 -19.28 -32.81
C LEU A 688 -6.57 -20.59 -32.39
N ALA A 689 -7.71 -20.92 -33.00
CA ALA A 689 -8.44 -22.15 -32.70
C ALA A 689 -7.62 -23.41 -32.98
N ALA A 690 -6.90 -23.47 -34.11
CA ALA A 690 -6.05 -24.60 -34.48
C ALA A 690 -4.82 -24.71 -33.56
N ALA A 691 -4.25 -23.57 -33.17
CA ALA A 691 -3.17 -23.53 -32.18
C ALA A 691 -3.65 -24.03 -30.81
N ALA A 692 -4.85 -23.65 -30.37
CA ALA A 692 -5.44 -24.13 -29.13
C ALA A 692 -5.66 -25.65 -29.14
N ASP A 693 -6.17 -26.20 -30.25
CA ASP A 693 -6.37 -27.65 -30.41
C ASP A 693 -5.05 -28.41 -30.28
N ALA A 694 -4.03 -28.00 -31.04
CA ALA A 694 -2.71 -28.62 -30.95
C ALA A 694 -2.08 -28.47 -29.56
N PHE A 695 -2.21 -27.30 -28.93
CA PHE A 695 -1.66 -27.03 -27.61
C PHE A 695 -2.29 -27.91 -26.52
N PHE A 696 -3.61 -28.07 -26.53
CA PHE A 696 -4.31 -28.94 -25.58
C PHE A 696 -4.11 -30.42 -25.88
N GLU A 697 -3.97 -30.81 -27.15
CA GLU A 697 -3.64 -32.20 -27.53
C GLU A 697 -2.25 -32.60 -27.02
N VAL A 698 -1.25 -31.72 -27.14
CA VAL A 698 0.08 -31.91 -26.52
C VAL A 698 -0.04 -31.98 -24.99
N THR A 699 -0.84 -31.09 -24.40
CA THR A 699 -1.08 -31.06 -22.95
C THR A 699 -1.65 -32.37 -22.43
N GLU A 700 -2.65 -32.94 -23.10
CA GLU A 700 -3.26 -34.21 -22.72
C GLU A 700 -2.31 -35.39 -22.98
N THR A 701 -1.65 -35.41 -24.13
CA THR A 701 -0.72 -36.48 -24.53
C THR A 701 0.36 -36.73 -23.47
N PHE A 702 0.93 -35.65 -22.94
CA PHE A 702 2.02 -35.69 -21.97
C PHE A 702 1.57 -35.40 -20.53
N ARG A 703 0.25 -35.35 -20.28
CA ARG A 703 -0.37 -35.06 -18.96
C ARG A 703 0.18 -33.79 -18.29
N ILE A 704 0.51 -32.76 -19.08
CA ILE A 704 1.20 -31.55 -18.59
C ILE A 704 0.37 -30.85 -17.51
N GLY A 705 -0.95 -30.77 -17.66
CA GLY A 705 -1.81 -30.15 -16.66
C GLY A 705 -1.72 -30.80 -15.27
N ARG A 706 -1.49 -32.11 -15.18
CA ARG A 706 -1.27 -32.81 -13.90
C ARG A 706 0.09 -32.47 -13.29
N VAL A 707 1.12 -32.38 -14.13
CA VAL A 707 2.48 -32.00 -13.72
C VAL A 707 2.50 -30.56 -13.21
N GLU A 708 1.85 -29.63 -13.91
CA GLU A 708 1.74 -28.23 -13.51
C GLU A 708 0.96 -28.06 -12.20
N ASP A 709 -0.15 -28.79 -12.00
CA ASP A 709 -0.91 -28.75 -10.74
C ASP A 709 -0.10 -29.31 -9.57
N ALA A 710 0.66 -30.39 -9.77
CA ALA A 710 1.54 -30.94 -8.75
C ALA A 710 2.74 -30.01 -8.45
N ALA A 711 3.30 -29.34 -9.47
CA ALA A 711 4.37 -28.37 -9.27
C ALA A 711 3.92 -27.20 -8.36
N ARG A 712 2.64 -26.82 -8.40
CA ARG A 712 2.07 -25.75 -7.56
C ARG A 712 1.91 -26.14 -6.10
N THR A 713 1.91 -27.43 -5.76
CA THR A 713 1.80 -27.89 -4.37
C THR A 713 3.17 -28.00 -3.68
N ILE A 714 4.27 -27.89 -4.43
CA ILE A 714 5.62 -27.93 -3.89
C ILE A 714 5.90 -26.65 -3.10
N GLN A 715 6.30 -26.82 -1.84
CA GLN A 715 6.88 -25.75 -1.03
C GLN A 715 8.40 -25.82 -1.16
N PRO A 716 9.04 -24.82 -1.79
CA PRO A 716 10.49 -24.82 -1.93
C PRO A 716 11.17 -24.76 -0.57
N ALA A 717 12.24 -25.53 -0.38
CA ALA A 717 13.01 -25.53 0.86
C ALA A 717 13.80 -24.22 1.06
N ASP A 718 14.25 -23.63 -0.05
CA ASP A 718 15.00 -22.39 -0.07
C ASP A 718 14.77 -21.59 -1.37
N TYR A 719 15.46 -20.45 -1.48
CA TYR A 719 15.39 -19.57 -2.65
C TYR A 719 15.81 -20.25 -3.96
N TYR A 720 16.88 -21.05 -3.95
CA TYR A 720 17.41 -21.71 -5.14
C TYR A 720 16.53 -22.89 -5.58
N ASP A 721 15.95 -23.60 -4.64
CA ASP A 721 14.95 -24.64 -4.90
C ASP A 721 13.71 -24.02 -5.57
N GLY A 722 13.30 -22.83 -5.14
CA GLY A 722 12.24 -22.05 -5.79
C GLY A 722 12.59 -21.62 -7.22
N LEU A 723 13.83 -21.21 -7.47
CA LEU A 723 14.32 -20.88 -8.81
C LEU A 723 14.37 -22.12 -9.72
N ALA A 724 14.81 -23.27 -9.18
CA ALA A 724 14.84 -24.53 -9.91
C ALA A 724 13.42 -24.99 -10.30
N LEU A 725 12.45 -24.89 -9.38
CA LEU A 725 11.04 -25.16 -9.64
C LEU A 725 10.47 -24.25 -10.74
N ALA A 726 10.76 -22.95 -10.68
CA ALA A 726 10.32 -21.99 -11.69
C ALA A 726 10.95 -22.28 -13.07
N ARG A 727 12.24 -22.62 -13.11
CA ARG A 727 12.95 -22.98 -14.33
C ARG A 727 12.42 -24.27 -14.95
N ALA A 728 12.17 -25.30 -14.14
CA ALA A 728 11.63 -26.58 -14.62
C ALA A 728 10.22 -26.39 -15.22
N SER A 729 9.36 -25.63 -14.55
CA SER A 729 8.02 -25.28 -15.06
C SER A 729 8.10 -24.53 -16.40
N ASP A 730 9.01 -23.56 -16.51
CA ASP A 730 9.21 -22.77 -17.73
C ASP A 730 9.76 -23.60 -18.91
N MET A 731 10.64 -24.56 -18.64
CA MET A 731 11.14 -25.51 -19.63
C MET A 731 10.01 -26.41 -20.15
N ILE A 732 9.13 -26.91 -19.28
CA ILE A 732 7.96 -27.70 -19.68
C ILE A 732 7.03 -26.88 -20.58
N ALA A 733 6.73 -25.63 -20.19
CA ALA A 733 5.88 -24.75 -20.97
C ALA A 733 6.50 -24.43 -22.35
N THR A 734 7.82 -24.19 -22.39
CA THR A 734 8.56 -23.95 -23.64
C THR A 734 8.54 -25.16 -24.56
N ALA A 735 8.77 -26.34 -24.01
CA ALA A 735 8.72 -27.59 -24.76
C ALA A 735 7.31 -27.85 -25.32
N ARG A 736 6.26 -27.64 -24.52
CA ARG A 736 4.86 -27.73 -24.95
C ARG A 736 4.60 -26.86 -26.18
N ARG A 737 5.01 -25.59 -26.12
CA ARG A 737 4.89 -24.65 -27.26
C ARG A 737 5.69 -25.11 -28.48
N GLY A 738 6.93 -25.55 -28.27
CA GLY A 738 7.81 -26.04 -29.33
C GLY A 738 7.20 -27.21 -30.09
N ILE A 739 6.77 -28.24 -29.36
CA ILE A 739 6.11 -29.43 -29.92
C ILE A 739 4.85 -29.04 -30.71
N ALA A 740 3.99 -28.18 -30.14
CA ALA A 740 2.78 -27.72 -30.83
C ALA A 740 3.11 -26.97 -32.13
N VAL A 741 4.13 -26.10 -32.14
CA VAL A 741 4.58 -25.39 -33.34
C VAL A 741 5.15 -26.34 -34.38
N THR A 742 6.00 -27.30 -34.00
CA THR A 742 6.58 -28.28 -34.92
C THR A 742 5.48 -29.16 -35.54
N ALA A 743 4.54 -29.64 -34.72
CA ALA A 743 3.41 -30.43 -35.19
C ALA A 743 2.54 -29.67 -36.21
N LEU A 744 2.21 -28.40 -35.93
CA LEU A 744 1.42 -27.56 -36.83
C LEU A 744 2.13 -27.24 -38.14
N ARG A 745 3.45 -27.00 -38.10
CA ARG A 745 4.26 -26.73 -39.31
C ARG A 745 4.50 -27.98 -40.16
N GLY A 746 4.57 -29.15 -39.52
CA GLY A 746 4.74 -30.44 -40.20
C GLY A 746 3.59 -30.79 -41.15
N GLY A 747 2.40 -30.21 -40.93
CA GLY A 747 1.25 -30.28 -41.84
C GLY A 747 0.65 -31.68 -41.94
N ALA A 748 -0.38 -31.95 -41.14
CA ALA A 748 -1.17 -33.17 -41.31
C ALA A 748 -2.21 -33.01 -42.43
N LYS A 749 -2.24 -33.94 -43.39
CA LYS A 749 -3.22 -33.96 -44.49
C LYS A 749 -4.65 -34.26 -44.02
N ASP A 750 -4.80 -34.83 -42.83
CA ASP A 750 -6.06 -35.28 -42.24
C ASP A 750 -6.60 -34.36 -41.13
N GLY A 751 -5.92 -33.23 -40.86
CA GLY A 751 -6.31 -32.30 -39.80
C GLY A 751 -5.88 -32.73 -38.38
N THR A 752 -5.01 -33.74 -38.22
CA THR A 752 -4.50 -34.20 -36.91
C THR A 752 -2.99 -33.97 -36.74
N PRO A 753 -2.53 -32.71 -36.64
CA PRO A 753 -1.11 -32.34 -36.66
C PRO A 753 -0.29 -32.99 -35.54
N VAL A 754 -0.82 -33.05 -34.31
CA VAL A 754 -0.08 -33.59 -33.16
C VAL A 754 -0.04 -35.11 -33.20
N ALA A 755 -1.15 -35.80 -33.47
CA ALA A 755 -1.15 -37.25 -33.70
C ALA A 755 -0.15 -37.68 -34.80
N THR A 756 -0.10 -36.93 -35.91
CA THR A 756 0.87 -37.18 -36.99
C THR A 756 2.32 -37.03 -36.49
N TRP A 757 2.61 -35.97 -35.74
CA TRP A 757 3.93 -35.75 -35.13
C TRP A 757 4.31 -36.87 -34.15
N ILE A 758 3.39 -37.30 -33.29
CA ILE A 758 3.60 -38.41 -32.34
C ILE A 758 3.96 -39.70 -33.08
N ASN A 759 3.20 -40.03 -34.12
CA ASN A 759 3.44 -41.25 -34.92
C ASN A 759 4.81 -41.19 -35.62
N ALA A 760 5.21 -40.02 -36.13
CA ALA A 760 6.52 -39.82 -36.73
C ALA A 760 7.68 -39.97 -35.72
N GLY A 761 7.46 -39.60 -34.46
CA GLY A 761 8.45 -39.72 -33.39
C GLY A 761 8.67 -41.15 -32.83
N GLY A 762 7.77 -42.09 -33.13
CA GLY A 762 7.94 -43.52 -32.83
C GLY A 762 8.22 -43.87 -31.36
N GLU A 763 9.11 -44.86 -31.13
CA GLU A 763 9.43 -45.36 -29.78
C GLU A 763 9.98 -44.27 -28.83
N ARG A 764 10.63 -43.24 -29.36
CA ARG A 764 11.21 -42.18 -28.52
C ARG A 764 10.11 -41.40 -27.79
N VAL A 765 9.09 -40.95 -28.52
CA VAL A 765 7.93 -40.24 -27.96
C VAL A 765 7.17 -41.16 -27.01
N ALA A 766 7.00 -42.45 -27.37
CA ALA A 766 6.35 -43.43 -26.51
C ALA A 766 7.07 -43.61 -25.17
N ARG A 767 8.40 -43.78 -25.16
CA ARG A 767 9.20 -43.91 -23.93
C ARG A 767 9.18 -42.65 -23.07
N ALA A 768 9.26 -41.47 -23.68
CA ALA A 768 9.19 -40.21 -22.95
C ALA A 768 7.81 -40.03 -22.29
N ARG A 769 6.74 -40.37 -23.02
CA ARG A 769 5.37 -40.38 -22.49
C ARG A 769 5.23 -41.35 -21.31
N GLU A 770 5.70 -42.59 -21.43
CA GLU A 770 5.65 -43.59 -20.34
C GLU A 770 6.37 -43.10 -19.07
N ARG A 771 7.55 -42.46 -19.23
CA ARG A 771 8.29 -41.90 -18.10
C ARG A 771 7.56 -40.74 -17.44
N LEU A 772 6.98 -39.82 -18.21
CA LEU A 772 6.16 -38.73 -17.68
C LEU A 772 4.90 -39.26 -16.97
N LEU A 773 4.28 -40.29 -17.51
CA LEU A 773 3.15 -41.00 -16.88
C LEU A 773 3.55 -41.54 -15.50
N ALA A 774 4.65 -42.29 -15.43
CA ALA A 774 5.17 -42.86 -14.19
C ALA A 774 5.51 -41.79 -13.14
N LEU A 775 6.01 -40.62 -13.56
CA LEU A 775 6.28 -39.49 -12.65
C LEU A 775 5.00 -38.92 -12.04
N THR A 776 3.87 -38.99 -12.74
CA THR A 776 2.56 -38.51 -12.23
C THR A 776 1.79 -39.56 -11.42
N GLU A 777 2.11 -40.85 -11.56
CA GLU A 777 1.39 -41.96 -10.90
C GLU A 777 2.08 -42.48 -9.62
N SER A 778 3.39 -42.23 -9.45
CA SER A 778 4.23 -42.80 -8.36
C SER A 778 4.30 -41.97 -7.07
N GLY A 779 3.32 -41.10 -6.80
CA GLY A 779 3.28 -40.23 -5.61
C GLY A 779 3.94 -38.85 -5.79
N ASP A 780 4.11 -38.11 -4.68
CA ASP A 780 4.46 -36.67 -4.65
C ASP A 780 5.58 -36.25 -5.63
N ILE A 781 5.32 -35.22 -6.42
CA ILE A 781 6.32 -34.57 -7.29
C ILE A 781 7.23 -33.70 -6.43
N THR A 782 8.53 -33.92 -6.52
CA THR A 782 9.57 -33.07 -5.93
C THR A 782 10.22 -32.19 -7.00
N VAL A 783 10.98 -31.16 -6.60
CA VAL A 783 11.72 -30.29 -7.54
C VAL A 783 12.65 -31.10 -8.46
N SER A 784 13.29 -32.15 -7.92
CA SER A 784 14.13 -33.06 -8.72
C SER A 784 13.33 -33.84 -9.77
N ARG A 785 12.17 -34.40 -9.41
CA ARG A 785 11.29 -35.12 -10.34
C ARG A 785 10.75 -34.20 -11.43
N LEU A 786 10.40 -32.96 -11.08
CA LEU A 786 9.97 -31.95 -12.03
C LEU A 786 11.09 -31.55 -12.99
N SER A 787 12.32 -31.42 -12.50
CA SER A 787 13.49 -31.14 -13.34
C SER A 787 13.76 -32.24 -14.36
N VAL A 788 13.54 -33.51 -13.97
CA VAL A 788 13.61 -34.65 -14.91
C VAL A 788 12.49 -34.57 -15.95
N ALA A 789 11.25 -34.27 -15.53
CA ALA A 789 10.14 -34.08 -16.47
C ALA A 789 10.42 -32.95 -17.47
N ALA A 790 11.00 -31.85 -17.00
CA ALA A 790 11.41 -30.73 -17.83
C ALA A 790 12.49 -31.12 -18.86
N GLY A 791 13.51 -31.88 -18.46
CA GLY A 791 14.54 -32.38 -19.37
C GLY A 791 13.96 -33.29 -20.45
N LEU A 792 13.10 -34.25 -20.07
CA LEU A 792 12.44 -35.16 -21.02
C LEU A 792 11.57 -34.40 -22.05
N MET A 793 10.84 -33.38 -21.60
CA MET A 793 10.02 -32.54 -22.48
C MET A 793 10.89 -31.69 -23.42
N ALA A 794 11.99 -31.10 -22.91
CA ALA A 794 12.90 -30.32 -23.72
C ALA A 794 13.55 -31.17 -24.83
N ASP A 795 14.01 -32.38 -24.51
CA ASP A 795 14.58 -33.31 -25.49
C ASP A 795 13.60 -33.59 -26.64
N LEU A 796 12.29 -33.69 -26.36
CA LEU A 796 11.27 -33.90 -27.38
C LEU A 796 11.06 -32.68 -28.29
N ALA A 797 11.26 -31.46 -27.77
CA ALA A 797 10.99 -30.22 -28.50
C ALA A 797 12.12 -29.76 -29.43
N GLU A 798 13.34 -30.30 -29.29
CA GLU A 798 14.48 -30.00 -30.18
C GLU A 798 14.42 -30.70 -31.55
N GLN A 799 13.31 -31.40 -31.85
CA GLN A 799 13.02 -32.01 -33.15
C GLN A 799 12.16 -31.09 -34.02
#